data_AF-A0A2E9QBP9-F1
#
_entry.id   AF-A0A2E9QBP9-F1
#
_cell.length_a   1.000
_cell.length_b   1.000
_cell.length_c   1.000
_cell.angle_alpha   90.00
_cell.angle_beta   90.00
_cell.angle_gamma   90.00
#
_symmetry.space_group_name_H-M   'P 1'
#
loop_
_entity.id
_entity.type
_entity.pdbx_description
1 polymer ?
#
loop_
_entity_poly.entity_id
_entity_poly.type
_entity_poly.pdbx_seq_one_letter_code
_entity_poly.pdbx_strand_id
1 'polypeptide(L)'
;MGEEYQPSLREPKLRSSMGFVGRARTWQWILVVAPLAFIFTAWIGMNSFYSVRDFLIFSCYLFAVALMTYRGIWPGLILLAATGPFFGNHPGGRFVEVYNLALLQTPFWILLSNLRKSANVKSGRDIGTLVFWVTLLLSILSFSGAYFLIESFEGYKTQPFHFLSSRDWLPHYSVLIGLLGCAMCYSVGRGYSDLELSGNSMRKLVASGLLIGPVIVLSVALLEIWIPGVANTLDKMHIRIAGYVERSNSHFQVLSWLSPVLDSSPNSLFWNRSWLSIYLVSCLPLAGISVAIHRGNRTTPVHKLRLPLVLLFGVFVYVQLVIGARAGLLSTAMFIFAFWITGLKARRSRTLLNCFAFSVIAFAVLVPILSLFDLPGNVLGLRAELFKSGLRMIYILPIFGGGAESFGFWNDLLLRAQGFQRTYSSTHNSLLQIGVGYGIIGILAILGLYLVVFKNLIEFIVRRFTNGDAPLPERIILAGMAAIIVYGCFQEWWYIRVVQLNWWLAVLGSVILYNRTPSFTNDSANRPHLLSPGRIVAIAISVICLAATQFWIGYTLRHRHQLFENVGHLEPIVQDESNQGDFRYPLLAGDGSYLIRDGSAIVEEHFECEPPGESLTGPPDPRIVCRYAPVRSSNVLENFNE
;
A
#
# COMPACT_ATOMS: atom_id res chain seq x y z
N MET A 1 49.84 -68.06 16.77
CA MET A 1 49.96 -66.87 17.63
C MET A 1 49.58 -65.67 16.82
N GLY A 2 48.66 -64.85 17.34
CA GLY A 2 48.27 -63.52 16.84
C GLY A 2 47.26 -63.55 15.69
N GLU A 3 46.18 -62.78 15.68
CA GLU A 3 45.52 -61.93 16.68
C GLU A 3 44.13 -61.63 16.08
N GLU A 4 43.07 -61.92 16.82
CA GLU A 4 41.68 -61.80 16.36
C GLU A 4 41.18 -60.37 16.61
N TYR A 5 40.91 -59.64 15.52
CA TYR A 5 40.50 -58.24 15.56
C TYR A 5 38.99 -58.12 15.89
N GLN A 6 38.64 -57.84 17.14
CA GLN A 6 37.29 -57.43 17.54
C GLN A 6 37.13 -55.90 17.43
N PRO A 7 36.18 -55.37 16.63
CA PRO A 7 35.83 -53.96 16.68
C PRO A 7 34.89 -53.69 17.85
N SER A 8 35.34 -52.88 18.80
CA SER A 8 34.55 -52.40 19.94
C SER A 8 33.39 -51.51 19.48
N LEU A 9 32.15 -51.97 19.68
CA LEU A 9 30.95 -51.14 19.63
C LEU A 9 30.93 -50.18 20.83
N ARG A 10 31.38 -48.93 20.64
CA ARG A 10 31.03 -47.82 21.53
C ARG A 10 29.70 -47.23 21.08
N GLU A 11 28.65 -47.47 21.84
CA GLU A 11 27.40 -46.71 21.73
C GLU A 11 27.66 -45.21 21.94
N PRO A 12 27.24 -44.32 21.03
CA PRO A 12 27.20 -42.90 21.34
C PRO A 12 26.04 -42.63 22.30
N LYS A 13 26.37 -42.22 23.52
CA LYS A 13 25.41 -41.71 24.53
C LYS A 13 24.56 -40.59 23.91
N LEU A 14 23.33 -40.93 23.52
CA LEU A 14 22.22 -40.03 23.21
C LEU A 14 21.77 -39.31 24.49
N ARG A 15 22.56 -38.35 24.97
CA ARG A 15 22.13 -37.40 26.01
C ARG A 15 22.59 -35.98 25.63
N SER A 16 21.84 -35.33 24.75
CA SER A 16 21.81 -33.86 24.65
C SER A 16 20.66 -33.27 23.81
N SER A 17 19.85 -34.07 23.10
CA SER A 17 18.79 -33.53 22.23
C SER A 17 17.50 -33.09 22.96
N MET A 18 17.28 -33.46 24.21
CA MET A 18 16.06 -33.07 24.95
C MET A 18 16.04 -31.60 25.40
N GLY A 19 17.20 -30.96 25.59
CA GLY A 19 17.27 -29.55 26.00
C GLY A 19 16.93 -28.56 24.88
N PHE A 20 17.14 -28.95 23.61
CA PHE A 20 16.88 -28.10 22.45
C PHE A 20 15.39 -28.16 22.01
N VAL A 21 14.76 -29.33 22.15
CA VAL A 21 13.33 -29.53 21.84
C VAL A 21 12.42 -28.78 22.82
N GLY A 22 12.81 -28.69 24.10
CA GLY A 22 12.10 -27.88 25.10
C GLY A 22 12.13 -26.38 24.78
N ARG A 23 13.30 -25.83 24.44
CA ARG A 23 13.44 -24.41 24.05
C ARG A 23 12.69 -24.08 22.77
N ALA A 24 12.71 -24.97 21.77
CA ALA A 24 11.97 -24.77 20.52
C ALA A 24 10.45 -24.68 20.75
N ARG A 25 9.88 -25.47 21.66
CA ARG A 25 8.46 -25.37 22.04
C ARG A 25 8.15 -24.05 22.77
N THR A 26 9.01 -23.61 23.68
CA THR A 26 8.79 -22.35 24.41
C THR A 26 8.81 -21.14 23.47
N TRP A 27 9.74 -21.09 22.52
CA TRP A 27 9.77 -20.04 21.49
C TRP A 27 8.55 -20.08 20.57
N GLN A 28 8.07 -21.28 20.22
CA GLN A 28 6.82 -21.43 19.45
C GLN A 28 5.60 -20.88 20.21
N TRP A 29 5.52 -21.08 21.53
CA TRP A 29 4.45 -20.50 22.34
C TRP A 29 4.54 -18.98 22.42
N ILE A 30 5.73 -18.41 22.61
CA ILE A 30 5.91 -16.95 22.64
C ILE A 30 5.52 -16.32 21.29
N LEU A 31 5.91 -16.94 20.18
CA LEU A 31 5.57 -16.50 18.82
C LEU A 31 4.07 -16.61 18.49
N VAL A 32 3.31 -17.39 19.25
CA VAL A 32 1.86 -17.58 19.08
C VAL A 32 1.07 -16.68 20.03
N VAL A 33 1.45 -16.65 21.31
CA VAL A 33 0.71 -15.97 22.37
C VAL A 33 0.87 -14.46 22.27
N ALA A 34 2.07 -13.96 21.98
CA ALA A 34 2.31 -12.51 21.94
C ALA A 34 1.49 -11.79 20.85
N PRO A 35 1.38 -12.29 19.61
CA PRO A 35 0.52 -11.68 18.60
C PRO A 35 -0.97 -11.79 18.89
N LEU A 36 -1.43 -12.92 19.44
CA LEU A 36 -2.84 -13.08 19.83
C LEU A 36 -3.21 -12.14 20.97
N ALA A 37 -2.33 -11.99 21.96
CA ALA A 37 -2.48 -11.01 23.03
C ALA A 37 -2.50 -9.58 22.47
N PHE A 38 -1.64 -9.25 21.50
CA PHE A 38 -1.66 -7.95 20.82
C PHE A 38 -3.00 -7.70 20.11
N ILE A 39 -3.48 -8.65 19.30
CA ILE A 39 -4.76 -8.52 18.59
C ILE A 39 -5.92 -8.37 19.57
N PHE A 40 -5.95 -9.19 20.62
CA PHE A 40 -6.98 -9.15 21.65
C PHE A 40 -6.94 -7.83 22.43
N THR A 41 -5.77 -7.34 22.79
CA THR A 41 -5.60 -6.06 23.50
C THR A 41 -5.99 -4.89 22.60
N ALA A 42 -5.59 -4.92 21.33
CA ALA A 42 -5.99 -3.91 20.36
C ALA A 42 -7.51 -3.92 20.14
N TRP A 43 -8.11 -5.11 20.07
CA TRP A 43 -9.56 -5.29 19.95
C TRP A 43 -10.33 -4.78 21.17
N ILE A 44 -9.88 -5.10 22.39
CA ILE A 44 -10.47 -4.55 23.63
C ILE A 44 -10.35 -3.03 23.65
N GLY A 45 -9.19 -2.49 23.25
CA GLY A 45 -8.97 -1.06 23.15
C GLY A 45 -9.95 -0.34 22.21
N MET A 46 -10.60 -1.05 21.29
CA MET A 46 -11.61 -0.48 20.38
C MET A 46 -13.02 -0.38 21.01
N ASN A 47 -13.31 -1.11 22.08
CA ASN A 47 -14.66 -1.19 22.66
C ASN A 47 -15.16 0.16 23.19
N SER A 48 -14.25 1.02 23.68
CA SER A 48 -14.59 2.36 24.17
C SER A 48 -14.91 3.37 23.07
N PHE A 49 -14.54 3.07 21.81
CA PHE A 49 -14.66 4.01 20.68
C PHE A 49 -15.83 3.70 19.75
N TYR A 50 -16.42 2.51 19.89
CA TYR A 50 -17.48 2.04 19.00
C TYR A 50 -18.76 1.72 19.76
N SER A 51 -19.90 1.94 19.09
CA SER A 51 -21.18 1.45 19.60
C SER A 51 -21.11 -0.07 19.79
N VAL A 52 -21.83 -0.61 20.78
CA VAL A 52 -21.90 -2.07 21.02
C VAL A 52 -22.28 -2.82 19.75
N ARG A 53 -23.18 -2.23 18.94
CA ARG A 53 -23.57 -2.79 17.63
C ARG A 53 -22.38 -2.91 16.68
N ASP A 54 -21.63 -1.84 16.48
CA ASP A 54 -20.51 -1.84 15.54
C ASP A 54 -19.37 -2.73 16.05
N PHE A 55 -19.10 -2.72 17.36
CA PHE A 55 -18.16 -3.63 18.01
C PHE A 55 -18.51 -5.11 17.77
N LEU A 56 -19.78 -5.49 17.90
CA LEU A 56 -20.22 -6.87 17.61
C LEU A 56 -20.04 -7.23 16.12
N ILE A 57 -20.42 -6.32 15.21
CA ILE A 57 -20.25 -6.55 13.76
C ILE A 57 -18.76 -6.76 13.42
N PHE A 58 -17.88 -5.92 13.93
CA PHE A 58 -16.44 -6.04 13.71
C PHE A 58 -15.83 -7.27 14.38
N SER A 59 -16.32 -7.67 15.57
CA SER A 59 -15.95 -8.94 16.20
C SER A 59 -16.27 -10.11 15.29
N CYS A 60 -17.50 -10.16 14.77
CA CYS A 60 -17.94 -11.21 13.85
C CYS A 60 -17.11 -11.21 12.57
N TYR A 61 -16.78 -10.04 12.03
CA TYR A 61 -15.92 -9.92 10.86
C TYR A 61 -14.50 -10.44 11.11
N LEU A 62 -13.85 -9.99 12.18
CA LEU A 62 -12.49 -10.44 12.54
C LEU A 62 -12.46 -11.95 12.79
N PHE A 63 -13.46 -12.47 13.49
CA PHE A 63 -13.64 -13.90 13.72
C PHE A 63 -13.85 -14.67 12.41
N ALA A 64 -14.66 -14.14 11.48
CA ALA A 64 -14.87 -14.76 10.17
C ALA A 64 -13.57 -14.82 9.36
N VAL A 65 -12.79 -13.73 9.30
CA VAL A 65 -11.48 -13.71 8.63
C VAL A 65 -10.50 -14.70 9.28
N ALA A 66 -10.45 -14.75 10.62
CA ALA A 66 -9.64 -15.71 11.36
C ALA A 66 -10.03 -17.16 11.04
N LEU A 67 -11.32 -17.49 11.13
CA LEU A 67 -11.86 -18.83 10.85
C LEU A 67 -11.60 -19.25 9.40
N MET A 68 -11.79 -18.34 8.44
CA MET A 68 -11.55 -18.61 7.03
C MET A 68 -10.06 -18.83 6.75
N THR A 69 -9.17 -17.99 7.29
CA THR A 69 -7.72 -18.15 7.18
C THR A 69 -7.25 -19.45 7.82
N TYR A 70 -7.82 -19.82 8.97
CA TYR A 70 -7.54 -21.08 9.64
C TYR A 70 -7.95 -22.31 8.81
N ARG A 71 -9.07 -22.24 8.08
CA ARG A 71 -9.47 -23.29 7.12
C ARG A 71 -8.60 -23.33 5.87
N GLY A 72 -8.03 -22.19 5.48
CA GLY A 72 -7.05 -22.08 4.41
C GLY A 72 -6.73 -20.62 4.10
N ILE A 73 -5.51 -20.36 3.64
CA ILE A 73 -5.02 -18.99 3.38
C ILE A 73 -5.92 -18.26 2.38
N TRP A 74 -6.32 -18.94 1.30
CA TRP A 74 -7.11 -18.35 0.23
C TRP A 74 -8.52 -17.90 0.63
N PRO A 75 -9.33 -18.72 1.32
CA PRO A 75 -10.60 -18.24 1.87
C PRO A 75 -10.48 -16.93 2.65
N GLY A 76 -9.43 -16.78 3.47
CA GLY A 76 -9.14 -15.53 4.20
C GLY A 76 -8.79 -14.37 3.26
N LEU A 77 -7.87 -14.58 2.32
CA LEU A 77 -7.46 -13.56 1.34
C LEU A 77 -8.61 -13.10 0.43
N ILE A 78 -9.47 -14.03 -0.01
CA ILE A 78 -10.66 -13.72 -0.81
C ILE A 78 -11.63 -12.85 0.00
N LEU A 79 -11.86 -13.21 1.26
CA LEU A 79 -12.73 -12.42 2.13
C LEU A 79 -12.17 -11.00 2.29
N LEU A 80 -10.87 -10.85 2.59
CA LEU A 80 -10.21 -9.55 2.71
C LEU A 80 -10.31 -8.71 1.43
N ALA A 81 -10.03 -9.30 0.26
CA ALA A 81 -10.12 -8.60 -1.02
C ALA A 81 -11.57 -8.17 -1.36
N ALA A 82 -12.57 -8.96 -0.94
CA ALA A 82 -13.97 -8.65 -1.14
C ALA A 82 -14.50 -7.60 -0.15
N THR A 83 -14.03 -7.60 1.09
CA THR A 83 -14.53 -6.70 2.15
C THR A 83 -13.76 -5.40 2.27
N GLY A 84 -12.52 -5.34 1.76
CA GLY A 84 -11.69 -4.14 1.78
C GLY A 84 -12.38 -2.84 1.32
N PRO A 85 -13.21 -2.84 0.26
CA PRO A 85 -13.93 -1.64 -0.18
C PRO A 85 -14.92 -1.07 0.84
N PHE A 86 -15.36 -1.83 1.85
CA PHE A 86 -16.40 -1.39 2.80
C PHE A 86 -15.85 -0.69 4.05
N PHE A 87 -14.52 -0.64 4.21
CA PHE A 87 -13.86 0.08 5.29
C PHE A 87 -13.43 1.46 4.81
N GLY A 88 -13.10 2.38 5.72
CA GLY A 88 -12.48 3.65 5.32
C GLY A 88 -11.34 3.39 4.33
N ASN A 89 -11.28 4.11 3.22
CA ASN A 89 -10.27 3.87 2.19
C ASN A 89 -9.11 4.89 2.24
N HIS A 90 -9.00 5.63 3.35
CA HIS A 90 -7.93 6.61 3.59
C HIS A 90 -7.27 6.45 4.97
N PRO A 91 -6.01 6.89 5.14
CA PRO A 91 -5.31 6.93 6.43
C PRO A 91 -6.12 7.63 7.52
N GLY A 92 -6.26 6.95 8.66
CA GLY A 92 -7.08 7.38 9.79
C GLY A 92 -8.57 7.58 9.52
N GLY A 93 -9.11 7.10 8.40
CA GLY A 93 -10.55 6.96 8.20
C GLY A 93 -11.14 5.96 9.18
N ARG A 94 -12.39 6.15 9.61
CA ARG A 94 -12.97 5.22 10.58
C ARG A 94 -13.10 3.81 9.98
N PHE A 95 -12.96 2.82 10.85
CA PHE A 95 -12.99 1.40 10.55
C PHE A 95 -11.79 0.85 9.75
N VAL A 96 -10.90 1.69 9.20
CA VAL A 96 -9.62 1.24 8.59
C VAL A 96 -8.82 0.35 9.52
N GLU A 97 -8.81 0.68 10.80
CA GLU A 97 -8.13 -0.05 11.84
C GLU A 97 -8.63 -1.50 11.97
N VAL A 98 -9.93 -1.74 11.74
CA VAL A 98 -10.52 -3.09 11.76
C VAL A 98 -9.95 -3.89 10.59
N TYR A 99 -9.87 -3.28 9.41
CA TYR A 99 -9.27 -3.91 8.23
C TYR A 99 -7.77 -4.13 8.38
N ASN A 100 -7.04 -3.16 8.94
CA ASN A 100 -5.62 -3.29 9.26
C ASN A 100 -5.38 -4.44 10.24
N LEU A 101 -6.21 -4.55 11.30
CA LEU A 101 -6.14 -5.66 12.24
C LEU A 101 -6.44 -7.00 11.55
N ALA A 102 -7.41 -7.03 10.64
CA ALA A 102 -7.74 -8.22 9.84
C ALA A 102 -6.59 -8.66 8.91
N LEU A 103 -5.84 -7.70 8.35
CA LEU A 103 -4.65 -7.97 7.54
C LEU A 103 -3.50 -8.49 8.40
N LEU A 104 -3.25 -7.86 9.55
CA LEU A 104 -2.19 -8.27 10.49
C LEU A 104 -2.47 -9.65 11.11
N GLN A 105 -3.72 -10.02 11.37
CA GLN A 105 -4.04 -11.35 11.93
C GLN A 105 -3.75 -12.50 10.97
N THR A 106 -3.87 -12.27 9.66
CA THR A 106 -3.76 -13.31 8.63
C THR A 106 -2.43 -14.08 8.68
N PRO A 107 -1.24 -13.44 8.70
CA PRO A 107 0.04 -14.14 8.82
C PRO A 107 0.17 -14.96 10.11
N PHE A 108 -0.44 -14.55 11.22
CA PHE A 108 -0.39 -15.30 12.48
C PHE A 108 -1.17 -16.61 12.40
N TRP A 109 -2.37 -16.58 11.81
CA TRP A 109 -3.15 -17.79 11.56
C TRP A 109 -2.45 -18.74 10.59
N ILE A 110 -1.73 -18.20 9.60
CA ILE A 110 -0.86 -18.98 8.71
C ILE A 110 0.24 -19.68 9.52
N LEU A 111 0.97 -18.94 10.37
CA LEU A 111 2.04 -19.47 11.21
C LEU A 111 1.53 -20.59 12.13
N LEU A 112 0.41 -20.36 12.81
CA LEU A 112 -0.29 -21.35 13.65
C LEU A 112 -0.66 -22.63 12.87
N SER A 113 -1.22 -22.46 11.68
CA SER A 113 -1.60 -23.60 10.83
C SER A 113 -0.38 -24.42 10.39
N ASN A 114 0.77 -23.78 10.17
CA ASN A 114 2.02 -24.43 9.79
C ASN A 114 2.66 -25.17 10.97
N LEU A 115 2.61 -24.61 12.18
CA LEU A 115 3.10 -25.28 13.40
C LEU A 115 2.37 -26.60 13.67
N ARG A 116 1.08 -26.70 13.30
CA ARG A 116 0.29 -27.93 13.40
C ARG A 116 0.70 -29.00 12.36
N LYS A 117 1.20 -28.60 11.18
CA LYS A 117 1.47 -29.48 10.04
C LYS A 117 2.93 -30.00 9.99
N SER A 118 3.52 -30.33 11.14
CA SER A 118 4.94 -30.69 11.33
C SER A 118 5.61 -31.45 10.16
N ALA A 119 6.84 -30.99 9.84
CA ALA A 119 7.96 -31.65 9.15
C ALA A 119 8.05 -31.76 7.62
N ASN A 120 7.00 -31.53 6.81
CA ASN A 120 7.11 -31.73 5.35
C ASN A 120 6.95 -30.47 4.48
N VAL A 121 6.98 -29.28 5.07
CA VAL A 121 7.11 -28.05 4.27
C VAL A 121 8.55 -27.99 3.79
N LYS A 122 8.82 -28.54 2.60
CA LYS A 122 10.09 -28.32 1.90
C LYS A 122 10.37 -26.83 1.96
N SER A 123 11.44 -26.44 2.65
CA SER A 123 11.98 -25.07 2.65
C SER A 123 12.58 -24.79 1.26
N GLY A 124 11.71 -24.78 0.26
CA GLY A 124 12.04 -24.23 -1.03
C GLY A 124 12.27 -22.75 -0.84
N ARG A 125 13.43 -22.27 -1.31
CA ARG A 125 13.70 -20.85 -1.56
C ARG A 125 12.66 -20.35 -2.58
N ASP A 126 11.46 -20.06 -2.08
CA ASP A 126 10.36 -19.53 -2.88
C ASP A 126 10.55 -18.02 -3.02
N ILE A 127 10.29 -17.52 -4.22
CA ILE A 127 10.41 -16.10 -4.54
C ILE A 127 9.47 -15.27 -3.66
N GLY A 128 8.31 -15.82 -3.26
CA GLY A 128 7.42 -15.18 -2.29
C GLY A 128 8.12 -14.91 -0.95
N THR A 129 8.92 -15.86 -0.46
CA THR A 129 9.73 -15.71 0.75
C THR A 129 10.85 -14.68 0.55
N LEU A 130 11.49 -14.65 -0.61
CA LEU A 130 12.51 -13.64 -0.94
C LEU A 130 11.91 -12.22 -0.95
N VAL A 131 10.77 -12.03 -1.64
CA VAL A 131 10.07 -10.74 -1.70
C VAL A 131 9.65 -10.28 -0.31
N PHE A 132 9.17 -11.20 0.53
CA PHE A 132 8.89 -10.90 1.94
C PHE A 132 10.13 -10.40 2.69
N TRP A 133 11.26 -11.12 2.63
CA TRP A 133 12.49 -10.73 3.34
C TRP A 133 13.05 -9.39 2.83
N VAL A 134 13.01 -9.15 1.52
CA VAL A 134 13.41 -7.86 0.94
C VAL A 134 12.50 -6.75 1.45
N THR A 135 11.18 -6.95 1.43
CA THR A 135 10.21 -5.96 1.92
C THR A 135 10.40 -5.67 3.42
N LEU A 136 10.66 -6.70 4.22
CA LEU A 136 10.95 -6.57 5.65
C LEU A 136 12.24 -5.79 5.88
N LEU A 137 13.32 -6.16 5.18
CA LEU A 137 14.60 -5.47 5.29
C LEU A 137 14.48 -4.00 4.89
N LEU A 138 13.83 -3.70 3.76
CA LEU A 138 13.59 -2.33 3.32
C LEU A 138 12.76 -1.55 4.32
N SER A 139 11.75 -2.16 4.94
CA SER A 139 10.94 -1.52 5.98
C SER A 139 11.75 -1.21 7.24
N ILE A 140 12.64 -2.12 7.65
CA ILE A 140 13.53 -1.90 8.80
C ILE A 140 14.55 -0.79 8.52
N LEU A 141 15.18 -0.80 7.33
CA LEU A 141 16.18 0.22 6.95
C LEU A 141 15.55 1.59 6.68
N SER A 142 14.36 1.61 6.08
CA SER A 142 13.57 2.84 5.94
C SER A 142 13.20 3.40 7.31
N PHE A 143 12.85 2.53 8.27
CA PHE A 143 12.58 2.93 9.64
C PHE A 143 13.81 3.47 10.36
N SER A 144 15.05 3.07 10.02
CA SER A 144 16.24 3.68 10.64
C SER A 144 16.41 5.15 10.23
N GLY A 145 16.01 5.53 9.01
CA GLY A 145 15.90 6.94 8.61
C GLY A 145 14.79 7.70 9.36
N ALA A 146 13.83 6.95 9.89
CA ALA A 146 12.72 7.39 10.70
C ALA A 146 12.96 7.17 12.22
N TYR A 147 14.17 6.81 12.67
CA TYR A 147 14.40 6.43 14.08
C TYR A 147 14.10 7.57 15.06
N PHE A 148 14.34 8.83 14.67
CA PHE A 148 13.99 10.02 15.46
C PHE A 148 12.48 10.19 15.66
N LEU A 149 11.68 9.52 14.82
CA LEU A 149 10.24 9.45 15.02
C LEU A 149 9.89 8.77 16.33
N ILE A 150 10.75 7.86 16.86
CA ILE A 150 10.57 7.11 18.13
C ILE A 150 10.41 8.04 19.32
N GLU A 151 11.21 9.12 19.38
CA GLU A 151 11.13 10.11 20.47
C GLU A 151 9.80 10.88 20.42
N SER A 152 9.29 11.17 19.23
CA SER A 152 7.99 11.84 19.05
C SER A 152 6.79 10.94 19.37
N PHE A 153 6.96 9.64 19.62
CA PHE A 153 5.85 8.77 20.03
C PHE A 153 5.35 9.06 21.44
N GLU A 154 6.17 9.67 22.30
CA GLU A 154 5.83 9.93 23.70
C GLU A 154 4.62 10.86 23.85
N GLY A 155 4.45 11.84 22.94
CA GLY A 155 3.29 12.74 22.92
C GLY A 155 2.01 12.12 22.35
N TYR A 156 2.08 10.97 21.68
CA TYR A 156 0.99 10.41 20.89
C TYR A 156 0.50 9.04 21.38
N LYS A 157 0.85 8.60 22.60
CA LYS A 157 0.56 7.21 23.01
C LYS A 157 0.30 6.96 24.49
N THR A 158 -0.77 6.19 24.72
CA THR A 158 -0.69 4.98 25.57
C THR A 158 -1.42 3.75 25.01
N GLN A 159 -2.25 3.84 23.96
CA GLN A 159 -3.15 2.73 23.56
C GLN A 159 -2.88 2.14 22.14
N PRO A 160 -2.99 0.81 21.96
CA PRO A 160 -2.85 0.14 20.65
C PRO A 160 -3.80 0.64 19.56
N PHE A 161 -4.97 1.17 19.95
CA PHE A 161 -5.95 1.74 19.02
C PHE A 161 -5.37 2.89 18.19
N HIS A 162 -4.66 3.81 18.84
CA HIS A 162 -4.05 4.98 18.18
C HIS A 162 -3.00 4.60 17.12
N PHE A 163 -2.34 3.45 17.31
CA PHE A 163 -1.43 2.92 16.30
C PHE A 163 -2.17 2.48 15.04
N LEU A 164 -3.31 1.80 15.18
CA LEU A 164 -4.08 1.25 14.07
C LEU A 164 -4.90 2.29 13.30
N SER A 165 -5.36 3.36 13.98
CA SER A 165 -6.10 4.48 13.40
C SER A 165 -5.20 5.61 12.87
N SER A 166 -3.89 5.35 12.78
CA SER A 166 -2.89 6.37 12.46
C SER A 166 -3.17 7.09 11.14
N ARG A 167 -3.13 8.43 11.22
CA ARG A 167 -3.21 9.34 10.07
C ARG A 167 -1.85 9.43 9.37
N ASP A 168 -1.84 9.76 8.09
CA ASP A 168 -0.61 9.74 7.26
C ASP A 168 0.45 10.79 7.65
N TRP A 169 0.09 11.78 8.46
CA TRP A 169 1.02 12.74 9.06
C TRP A 169 1.61 12.27 10.38
N LEU A 170 1.21 11.12 10.91
CA LEU A 170 1.74 10.63 12.17
C LEU A 170 3.00 9.81 11.94
N PRO A 171 4.03 9.96 12.80
CA PRO A 171 5.30 9.23 12.68
C PRO A 171 5.12 7.72 12.57
N HIS A 172 4.20 7.16 13.35
CA HIS A 172 3.96 5.72 13.45
C HIS A 172 3.18 5.11 12.30
N TYR A 173 2.59 5.95 11.45
CA TYR A 173 1.92 5.50 10.23
C TYR A 173 2.89 4.71 9.35
N SER A 174 4.13 5.18 9.20
CA SER A 174 5.16 4.51 8.41
C SER A 174 5.46 3.09 8.88
N VAL A 175 5.48 2.90 10.20
CA VAL A 175 5.69 1.57 10.81
C VAL A 175 4.49 0.66 10.52
N LEU A 176 3.27 1.18 10.70
CA LEU A 176 2.05 0.43 10.41
C LEU A 176 2.02 -0.02 8.94
N ILE A 177 2.32 0.87 7.99
CA ILE A 177 2.35 0.55 6.56
C ILE A 177 3.40 -0.51 6.23
N GLY A 178 4.61 -0.37 6.77
CA GLY A 178 5.67 -1.36 6.60
C GLY A 178 5.24 -2.74 7.10
N LEU A 179 4.63 -2.82 8.29
CA LEU A 179 4.10 -4.06 8.86
C LEU A 179 2.97 -4.66 8.01
N LEU A 180 2.02 -3.84 7.57
CA LEU A 180 0.91 -4.28 6.70
C LEU A 180 1.44 -4.79 5.35
N GLY A 181 2.41 -4.10 4.76
CA GLY A 181 3.07 -4.52 3.52
C GLY A 181 3.74 -5.89 3.67
N CYS A 182 4.47 -6.09 4.77
CA CYS A 182 5.08 -7.39 5.10
C CYS A 182 4.04 -8.49 5.31
N ALA A 183 2.96 -8.20 6.04
CA ALA A 183 1.86 -9.13 6.31
C ALA A 183 1.16 -9.58 5.02
N MET A 184 0.86 -8.63 4.12
CA MET A 184 0.28 -8.92 2.81
C MET A 184 1.23 -9.75 1.95
N CYS A 185 2.52 -9.35 1.83
CA CYS A 185 3.53 -10.10 1.08
C CYS A 185 3.60 -11.55 1.52
N TYR A 186 3.72 -11.78 2.83
CA TYR A 186 3.85 -13.11 3.39
C TYR A 186 2.60 -13.95 3.12
N SER A 187 1.42 -13.39 3.37
CA SER A 187 0.15 -14.10 3.23
C SER A 187 -0.14 -14.46 1.78
N VAL A 188 0.05 -13.51 0.85
CA VAL A 188 -0.14 -13.73 -0.58
C VAL A 188 0.91 -14.70 -1.13
N GLY A 189 2.18 -14.51 -0.78
CA GLY A 189 3.27 -15.38 -1.21
C GLY A 189 3.01 -16.82 -0.81
N ARG A 190 2.73 -17.07 0.47
CA ARG A 190 2.38 -18.40 0.98
C ARG A 190 1.10 -18.95 0.37
N GLY A 191 0.09 -18.09 0.16
CA GLY A 191 -1.15 -18.44 -0.50
C GLY A 191 -0.90 -19.04 -1.89
N TYR A 192 -0.13 -18.35 -2.74
CA TYR A 192 0.20 -18.88 -4.07
C TYR A 192 1.02 -20.17 -4.01
N SER A 193 2.00 -20.30 -3.10
CA SER A 193 2.74 -21.56 -2.94
C SER A 193 1.82 -22.73 -2.54
N ASP A 194 0.85 -22.49 -1.66
CA ASP A 194 -0.12 -23.52 -1.25
C ASP A 194 -1.14 -23.83 -2.35
N LEU A 195 -1.49 -22.84 -3.20
CA LEU A 195 -2.38 -23.04 -4.34
C LEU A 195 -1.82 -24.06 -5.34
N GLU A 196 -0.50 -24.04 -5.53
CA GLU A 196 0.19 -24.98 -6.41
C GLU A 196 0.04 -26.41 -5.94
N LEU A 197 0.06 -26.64 -4.62
CA LEU A 197 -0.12 -27.95 -4.00
C LEU A 197 -1.60 -28.34 -3.86
N SER A 198 -2.52 -27.40 -4.08
CA SER A 198 -3.95 -27.61 -3.88
C SER A 198 -4.64 -28.28 -5.08
N GLY A 199 -5.71 -29.02 -4.79
CA GLY A 199 -6.55 -29.67 -5.81
C GLY A 199 -7.37 -28.67 -6.66
N ASN A 200 -7.97 -29.18 -7.74
CA ASN A 200 -8.70 -28.38 -8.71
C ASN A 200 -9.85 -27.55 -8.11
N SER A 201 -10.55 -28.06 -7.09
CA SER A 201 -11.65 -27.34 -6.42
C SER A 201 -11.17 -26.05 -5.73
N MET A 202 -10.02 -26.09 -5.05
CA MET A 202 -9.45 -24.90 -4.40
C MET A 202 -9.01 -23.87 -5.45
N ARG A 203 -8.40 -24.32 -6.56
CA ARG A 203 -8.04 -23.42 -7.68
C ARG A 203 -9.25 -22.72 -8.28
N LYS A 204 -10.36 -23.45 -8.48
CA LYS A 204 -11.62 -22.85 -8.94
C LYS A 204 -12.17 -21.82 -7.94
N LEU A 205 -12.15 -22.15 -6.65
CA LEU A 205 -12.57 -21.23 -5.59
C LEU A 205 -11.75 -19.93 -5.62
N VAL A 206 -10.43 -20.05 -5.75
CA VAL A 206 -9.53 -18.89 -5.83
C VAL A 206 -9.79 -18.04 -7.06
N ALA A 207 -9.90 -18.68 -8.24
CA ALA A 207 -10.19 -17.98 -9.46
C ALA A 207 -11.49 -17.17 -9.36
N SER A 208 -12.57 -17.78 -8.88
CA SER A 208 -13.84 -17.06 -8.68
C SER A 208 -13.73 -16.00 -7.58
N GLY A 209 -13.04 -16.31 -6.48
CA GLY A 209 -12.89 -15.44 -5.32
C GLY A 209 -12.18 -14.13 -5.60
N LEU A 210 -11.13 -14.15 -6.43
CA LEU A 210 -10.40 -12.95 -6.85
C LEU A 210 -11.28 -11.92 -7.60
N LEU A 211 -12.44 -12.36 -8.13
CA LEU A 211 -13.35 -11.50 -8.88
C LEU A 211 -14.53 -10.99 -8.04
N ILE A 212 -14.74 -11.50 -6.82
CA ILE A 212 -15.90 -11.13 -5.99
C ILE A 212 -15.90 -9.64 -5.66
N GLY A 213 -14.81 -9.12 -5.09
CA GLY A 213 -14.66 -7.68 -4.77
C GLY A 213 -14.85 -6.78 -5.99
N PRO A 214 -14.12 -7.01 -7.11
CA PRO A 214 -14.30 -6.25 -8.35
C PRO A 214 -15.75 -6.24 -8.86
N VAL A 215 -16.42 -7.39 -8.85
CA VAL A 215 -17.81 -7.50 -9.30
C VAL A 215 -18.76 -6.72 -8.38
N ILE A 216 -18.57 -6.80 -7.06
CA ILE A 216 -19.38 -6.05 -6.10
C ILE A 216 -19.21 -4.54 -6.34
N VAL A 217 -17.98 -4.05 -6.39
CA VAL A 217 -17.69 -2.63 -6.57
C VAL A 217 -18.21 -2.12 -7.91
N LEU A 218 -17.99 -2.87 -9.00
CA LEU A 218 -18.48 -2.51 -10.32
C LEU A 218 -20.02 -2.49 -10.38
N SER A 219 -20.67 -3.46 -9.73
CA SER A 219 -22.13 -3.51 -9.65
C SER A 219 -22.67 -2.31 -8.87
N VAL A 220 -22.08 -1.98 -7.72
CA VAL A 220 -22.47 -0.80 -6.93
C VAL A 220 -22.25 0.49 -7.72
N ALA A 221 -21.16 0.60 -8.48
CA ALA A 221 -20.90 1.76 -9.34
C ALA A 221 -21.94 1.91 -10.44
N LEU A 222 -22.31 0.82 -11.12
CA LEU A 222 -23.38 0.84 -12.11
C LEU A 222 -24.71 1.22 -11.46
N LEU A 223 -25.04 0.68 -10.30
CA LEU A 223 -26.26 1.02 -9.58
C LEU A 223 -26.27 2.49 -9.14
N GLU A 224 -25.14 3.05 -8.71
CA GLU A 224 -25.01 4.47 -8.37
C GLU A 224 -25.26 5.37 -9.58
N ILE A 225 -24.76 4.99 -10.76
CA ILE A 225 -24.93 5.74 -12.01
C ILE A 225 -26.37 5.71 -12.52
N TRP A 226 -27.11 4.63 -12.29
CA TRP A 226 -28.42 4.39 -12.91
C TRP A 226 -29.61 4.48 -11.96
N ILE A 227 -29.40 4.46 -10.63
CA ILE A 227 -30.49 4.43 -9.63
C ILE A 227 -30.35 5.59 -8.63
N PRO A 228 -31.28 6.58 -8.63
CA PRO A 228 -31.19 7.76 -7.74
C PRO A 228 -31.10 7.45 -6.25
N GLY A 229 -31.81 6.42 -5.79
CA GLY A 229 -31.80 6.02 -4.37
C GLY A 229 -30.46 5.47 -3.88
N VAL A 230 -29.63 4.93 -4.79
CA VAL A 230 -28.36 4.29 -4.43
C VAL A 230 -27.30 5.34 -4.07
N ALA A 231 -27.20 6.42 -4.84
CA ALA A 231 -26.25 7.50 -4.58
C ALA A 231 -26.46 8.15 -3.20
N ASN A 232 -27.71 8.50 -2.86
CA ASN A 232 -28.03 9.07 -1.55
C ASN A 232 -27.74 8.10 -0.39
N THR A 233 -27.97 6.80 -0.62
CA THR A 233 -27.65 5.76 0.39
C THR A 233 -26.14 5.65 0.60
N LEU A 234 -25.36 5.70 -0.49
CA LEU A 234 -23.89 5.69 -0.43
C LEU A 234 -23.35 6.95 0.26
N ASP A 235 -23.94 8.12 0.02
CA ASP A 235 -23.52 9.35 0.68
C ASP A 235 -23.78 9.32 2.19
N LYS A 236 -24.95 8.82 2.61
CA LYS A 236 -25.25 8.59 4.04
C LYS A 236 -24.28 7.59 4.67
N MET A 237 -23.95 6.51 3.95
CA MET A 237 -22.96 5.53 4.41
C MET A 237 -21.57 6.17 4.54
N HIS A 238 -21.17 6.96 3.55
CA HIS A 238 -19.90 7.64 3.54
C HIS A 238 -19.76 8.66 4.66
N ILE A 239 -20.77 9.50 4.89
CA ILE A 239 -20.80 10.46 6.01
C ILE A 239 -20.73 9.72 7.34
N ARG A 240 -21.44 8.58 7.48
CA ARG A 240 -21.37 7.76 8.69
C ARG A 240 -19.95 7.22 8.96
N ILE A 241 -19.26 6.77 7.91
CA ILE A 241 -17.94 6.15 8.03
C ILE A 241 -16.81 7.19 8.11
N ALA A 242 -16.80 8.20 7.25
CA ALA A 242 -15.68 9.14 7.13
C ALA A 242 -15.99 10.56 7.64
N GLY A 243 -17.26 10.87 7.92
CA GLY A 243 -17.71 12.22 8.30
C GLY A 243 -17.98 13.14 7.11
N TYR A 244 -17.58 12.75 5.89
CA TYR A 244 -17.74 13.56 4.69
C TYR A 244 -17.92 12.70 3.43
N VAL A 245 -18.32 13.35 2.33
CA VAL A 245 -18.31 12.81 0.95
C VAL A 245 -17.73 13.89 0.05
N GLU A 246 -16.77 13.53 -0.81
CA GLU A 246 -16.21 14.45 -1.78
C GLU A 246 -16.91 14.31 -3.15
N ARG A 247 -18.08 14.93 -3.32
CA ARG A 247 -18.74 14.99 -4.64
C ARG A 247 -18.06 16.05 -5.51
N SER A 248 -17.24 15.59 -6.45
CA SER A 248 -16.61 16.46 -7.44
C SER A 248 -17.38 16.40 -8.76
N ASN A 249 -17.44 17.53 -9.46
CA ASN A 249 -17.98 17.57 -10.81
C ASN A 249 -17.15 16.67 -11.73
N SER A 250 -17.82 15.93 -12.62
CA SER A 250 -17.12 15.15 -13.63
C SER A 250 -16.19 16.04 -14.44
N HIS A 251 -14.96 15.57 -14.68
CA HIS A 251 -14.04 16.26 -15.58
C HIS A 251 -14.55 16.29 -17.03
N PHE A 252 -15.58 15.50 -17.37
CA PHE A 252 -16.23 15.48 -18.66
C PHE A 252 -17.69 15.93 -18.53
N GLN A 253 -17.90 17.22 -18.24
CA GLN A 253 -19.25 17.79 -18.14
C GLN A 253 -20.09 17.56 -19.41
N VAL A 254 -19.45 17.54 -20.59
CA VAL A 254 -20.10 17.24 -21.88
C VAL A 254 -20.67 15.82 -21.93
N LEU A 255 -20.19 14.92 -21.06
CA LEU A 255 -20.65 13.53 -20.96
C LEU A 255 -21.63 13.31 -19.80
N SER A 256 -22.19 14.36 -19.20
CA SER A 256 -23.17 14.23 -18.11
C SER A 256 -24.38 13.37 -18.48
N TRP A 257 -24.78 13.37 -19.75
CA TRP A 257 -25.87 12.52 -20.27
C TRP A 257 -25.59 11.01 -20.13
N LEU A 258 -24.32 10.58 -19.99
CA LEU A 258 -23.98 9.19 -19.69
C LEU A 258 -24.30 8.79 -18.24
N SER A 259 -24.59 9.76 -17.37
CA SER A 259 -24.94 9.55 -15.96
C SER A 259 -26.26 10.23 -15.65
N PRO A 260 -27.39 9.65 -16.08
CA PRO A 260 -28.69 10.33 -16.05
C PRO A 260 -29.19 10.64 -14.62
N VAL A 261 -28.55 10.07 -13.61
CA VAL A 261 -28.93 10.18 -12.20
C VAL A 261 -28.06 11.15 -11.40
N LEU A 262 -26.84 11.44 -11.87
CA LEU A 262 -25.86 12.20 -11.10
C LEU A 262 -25.37 13.42 -11.89
N ASP A 263 -25.45 14.58 -11.24
CA ASP A 263 -24.78 15.80 -11.69
C ASP A 263 -23.28 15.80 -11.35
N SER A 264 -22.82 14.83 -10.56
CA SER A 264 -21.44 14.70 -10.06
C SER A 264 -20.84 13.33 -10.37
N SER A 265 -19.51 13.20 -10.25
CA SER A 265 -18.82 11.93 -10.45
C SER A 265 -19.31 10.87 -9.44
N PRO A 266 -19.53 9.61 -9.87
CA PRO A 266 -19.74 8.51 -8.93
C PRO A 266 -18.47 8.26 -8.11
N ASN A 267 -18.66 8.04 -6.81
CA ASN A 267 -17.59 7.77 -5.86
C ASN A 267 -17.65 6.33 -5.30
N SER A 268 -18.77 5.64 -5.52
CA SER A 268 -19.12 4.28 -5.05
C SER A 268 -18.55 3.95 -3.68
N LEU A 269 -18.09 2.74 -3.39
CA LEU A 269 -17.57 2.37 -2.05
C LEU A 269 -16.26 3.10 -1.65
N PHE A 270 -15.85 4.16 -2.35
CA PHE A 270 -14.51 4.73 -2.26
C PHE A 270 -14.45 6.22 -1.91
N TRP A 271 -15.52 6.90 -1.48
CA TRP A 271 -15.58 8.35 -1.07
C TRP A 271 -15.08 9.41 -2.09
N ASN A 272 -14.22 9.01 -3.02
CA ASN A 272 -13.49 9.82 -3.97
C ASN A 272 -13.35 9.01 -5.29
N ARG A 273 -13.70 9.65 -6.40
CA ARG A 273 -13.63 9.10 -7.76
C ARG A 273 -12.27 8.51 -8.14
N SER A 274 -11.17 9.10 -7.67
CA SER A 274 -9.80 8.67 -7.98
C SER A 274 -9.48 7.36 -7.27
N TRP A 275 -10.02 7.14 -6.08
CA TRP A 275 -9.87 5.91 -5.31
C TRP A 275 -10.69 4.76 -5.91
N LEU A 276 -11.93 5.05 -6.35
CA LEU A 276 -12.73 4.10 -7.12
C LEU A 276 -12.01 3.68 -8.41
N SER A 277 -11.51 4.67 -9.16
CA SER A 277 -10.83 4.45 -10.42
C SER A 277 -9.56 3.60 -10.27
N ILE A 278 -8.69 3.88 -9.29
CA ILE A 278 -7.49 3.06 -9.07
C ILE A 278 -7.82 1.65 -8.58
N TYR A 279 -8.86 1.49 -7.76
CA TYR A 279 -9.32 0.16 -7.37
C TYR A 279 -9.71 -0.66 -8.60
N LEU A 280 -10.53 -0.10 -9.49
CA LEU A 280 -10.95 -0.77 -10.72
C LEU A 280 -9.73 -1.14 -11.60
N VAL A 281 -8.78 -0.22 -11.78
CA VAL A 281 -7.54 -0.47 -12.55
C VAL A 281 -6.69 -1.58 -11.90
N SER A 282 -6.58 -1.59 -10.57
CA SER A 282 -5.81 -2.59 -9.83
C SER A 282 -6.37 -4.02 -9.96
N CYS A 283 -7.65 -4.15 -10.30
CA CYS A 283 -8.33 -5.43 -10.49
C CYS A 283 -8.09 -6.06 -11.88
N LEU A 284 -7.63 -5.28 -12.87
CA LEU A 284 -7.40 -5.76 -14.25
C LEU A 284 -6.44 -6.96 -14.33
N PRO A 285 -5.24 -6.96 -13.72
CA PRO A 285 -4.38 -8.14 -13.74
C PRO A 285 -4.97 -9.33 -12.97
N LEU A 286 -5.81 -9.10 -11.95
CA LEU A 286 -6.47 -10.17 -11.20
C LEU A 286 -7.47 -10.95 -12.07
N ALA A 287 -8.12 -10.27 -13.01
CA ALA A 287 -8.94 -10.94 -14.03
C ALA A 287 -8.12 -11.92 -14.87
N GLY A 288 -6.92 -11.52 -15.29
CA GLY A 288 -5.99 -12.38 -16.01
C GLY A 288 -5.53 -13.58 -15.16
N ILE A 289 -5.15 -13.35 -13.91
CA ILE A 289 -4.75 -14.39 -12.96
C ILE A 289 -5.89 -15.39 -12.70
N SER A 290 -7.11 -14.89 -12.48
CA SER A 290 -8.31 -15.71 -12.30
C SER A 290 -8.53 -16.64 -13.50
N VAL A 291 -8.47 -16.09 -14.71
CA VAL A 291 -8.59 -16.88 -15.95
C VAL A 291 -7.45 -17.90 -16.08
N ALA A 292 -6.22 -17.55 -15.70
CA ALA A 292 -5.08 -18.46 -15.71
C ALA A 292 -5.29 -19.67 -14.77
N ILE A 293 -5.71 -19.39 -13.54
CA ILE A 293 -5.97 -20.41 -12.50
C ILE A 293 -7.15 -21.30 -12.91
N HIS A 294 -8.24 -20.71 -13.40
CA HIS A 294 -9.44 -21.45 -13.79
C HIS A 294 -9.21 -22.37 -14.99
N ARG A 295 -8.43 -21.92 -15.99
CA ARG A 295 -8.25 -22.66 -17.24
C ARG A 295 -7.25 -23.81 -17.16
N GLY A 296 -6.36 -23.83 -16.18
CA GLY A 296 -5.37 -24.89 -15.95
C GLY A 296 -4.70 -25.39 -17.24
N ASN A 297 -3.67 -24.70 -17.74
CA ASN A 297 -2.92 -25.02 -18.97
C ASN A 297 -3.72 -25.27 -20.27
N ARG A 298 -5.05 -25.28 -20.29
CA ARG A 298 -5.86 -25.47 -21.50
C ARG A 298 -5.95 -24.15 -22.26
N THR A 299 -5.48 -24.16 -23.50
CA THR A 299 -5.60 -23.05 -24.45
C THR A 299 -7.03 -22.99 -25.00
N THR A 300 -7.93 -22.33 -24.27
CA THR A 300 -9.24 -21.99 -24.87
C THR A 300 -9.01 -20.90 -25.92
N PRO A 301 -9.47 -21.10 -27.16
CA PRO A 301 -9.15 -20.17 -28.22
C PRO A 301 -9.85 -18.82 -27.97
N VAL A 302 -9.10 -17.73 -28.18
CA VAL A 302 -9.48 -16.36 -27.80
C VAL A 302 -10.83 -15.97 -28.39
N HIS A 303 -11.17 -16.47 -29.58
CA HIS A 303 -12.41 -16.16 -30.28
C HIS A 303 -13.68 -16.46 -29.46
N LYS A 304 -13.69 -17.52 -28.63
CA LYS A 304 -14.84 -17.86 -27.78
C LYS A 304 -15.05 -16.89 -26.61
N LEU A 305 -14.03 -16.11 -26.25
CA LEU A 305 -14.11 -15.09 -25.20
C LEU A 305 -14.13 -13.66 -25.74
N ARG A 306 -14.05 -13.44 -27.06
CA ARG A 306 -14.00 -12.08 -27.63
C ARG A 306 -15.20 -11.24 -27.22
N LEU A 307 -16.41 -11.75 -27.40
CA LEU A 307 -17.62 -10.99 -27.08
C LEU A 307 -17.73 -10.68 -25.57
N PRO A 308 -17.60 -11.65 -24.63
CA PRO A 308 -17.60 -11.35 -23.19
C PRO A 308 -16.51 -10.35 -22.78
N LEU A 309 -15.31 -10.45 -23.34
CA LEU A 309 -14.22 -9.51 -23.05
C LEU A 309 -14.52 -8.12 -23.59
N VAL A 310 -15.04 -8.00 -24.82
CA VAL A 310 -15.43 -6.71 -25.40
C VAL A 310 -16.52 -6.05 -24.57
N LEU A 311 -17.53 -6.81 -24.13
CA LEU A 311 -18.59 -6.29 -23.26
C LEU A 311 -18.03 -5.84 -21.91
N LEU A 312 -17.17 -6.65 -21.28
CA LEU A 312 -16.53 -6.31 -20.01
C LEU A 312 -15.66 -5.04 -20.15
N PHE A 313 -14.88 -4.92 -21.22
CA PHE A 313 -14.09 -3.72 -21.52
C PHE A 313 -14.97 -2.52 -21.82
N GLY A 314 -16.08 -2.70 -22.54
CA GLY A 314 -17.07 -1.65 -22.78
C GLY A 314 -17.64 -1.11 -21.47
N VAL A 315 -18.03 -1.99 -20.55
CA VAL A 315 -18.51 -1.60 -19.20
C VAL A 315 -17.41 -0.88 -18.42
N PHE A 316 -16.17 -1.36 -18.48
CA PHE A 316 -15.06 -0.73 -17.76
C PHE A 316 -14.74 0.68 -18.30
N VAL A 317 -14.68 0.84 -19.62
CA VAL A 317 -14.50 2.13 -20.29
C VAL A 317 -15.64 3.08 -19.95
N TYR A 318 -16.89 2.60 -20.03
CA TYR A 318 -18.08 3.36 -19.66
C TYR A 318 -17.99 3.88 -18.23
N VAL A 319 -17.70 3.01 -17.25
CA VAL A 319 -17.59 3.41 -15.85
C VAL A 319 -16.46 4.44 -15.66
N GLN A 320 -15.30 4.26 -16.28
CA GLN A 320 -14.21 5.24 -16.16
C GLN A 320 -14.51 6.60 -16.81
N LEU A 321 -15.27 6.61 -17.91
CA LEU A 321 -15.75 7.84 -18.54
C LEU A 321 -16.71 8.58 -17.60
N VAL A 322 -17.65 7.86 -16.99
CA VAL A 322 -18.65 8.44 -16.08
C VAL A 322 -18.02 8.92 -14.77
N ILE A 323 -17.12 8.14 -14.18
CA ILE A 323 -16.27 8.57 -13.04
C ILE A 323 -15.55 9.88 -13.39
N GLY A 324 -15.11 10.02 -14.65
CA GLY A 324 -14.39 11.19 -15.12
C GLY A 324 -12.95 11.25 -14.64
N ALA A 325 -12.36 10.13 -14.21
CA ALA A 325 -10.97 10.06 -13.79
C ALA A 325 -10.04 10.03 -15.02
N ARG A 326 -9.37 11.15 -15.33
CA ARG A 326 -8.44 11.26 -16.47
C ARG A 326 -7.33 10.21 -16.45
N ALA A 327 -6.72 9.98 -15.28
CA ALA A 327 -5.71 8.94 -15.10
C ALA A 327 -6.29 7.52 -15.33
N GLY A 328 -7.54 7.28 -14.89
CA GLY A 328 -8.24 6.01 -15.12
C GLY A 328 -8.47 5.72 -16.58
N LEU A 329 -8.88 6.72 -17.36
CA LEU A 329 -9.04 6.60 -18.80
C LEU A 329 -7.71 6.35 -19.52
N LEU A 330 -6.65 7.09 -19.15
CA LEU A 330 -5.32 6.88 -19.71
C LEU A 330 -4.80 5.45 -19.43
N SER A 331 -4.96 4.97 -18.20
CA SER A 331 -4.62 3.60 -17.83
C SER A 331 -5.47 2.55 -18.55
N THR A 332 -6.75 2.83 -18.78
CA THR A 332 -7.64 1.95 -19.56
C THR A 332 -7.23 1.91 -21.03
N ALA A 333 -6.87 3.05 -21.61
CA ALA A 333 -6.34 3.11 -22.97
C ALA A 333 -5.01 2.36 -23.08
N MET A 334 -4.11 2.50 -22.09
CA MET A 334 -2.87 1.73 -22.01
C MET A 334 -3.15 0.23 -21.91
N PHE A 335 -4.14 -0.18 -21.10
CA PHE A 335 -4.56 -1.58 -21.03
C PHE A 335 -4.98 -2.11 -22.40
N ILE A 336 -5.88 -1.40 -23.10
CA ILE A 336 -6.38 -1.80 -24.43
C ILE A 336 -5.23 -1.87 -25.45
N PHE A 337 -4.35 -0.86 -25.44
CA PHE A 337 -3.19 -0.79 -26.31
C PHE A 337 -2.21 -1.95 -26.07
N ALA A 338 -1.85 -2.22 -24.81
CA ALA A 338 -0.98 -3.34 -24.43
C ALA A 338 -1.62 -4.69 -24.78
N PHE A 339 -2.93 -4.83 -24.54
CA PHE A 339 -3.69 -6.02 -24.92
C PHE A 339 -3.69 -6.23 -26.44
N TRP A 340 -3.81 -5.16 -27.23
CA TRP A 340 -3.78 -5.21 -28.68
C TRP A 340 -2.38 -5.54 -29.22
N ILE A 341 -1.33 -4.86 -28.74
CA ILE A 341 0.06 -5.11 -29.12
C ILE A 341 0.45 -6.57 -28.87
N THR A 342 0.07 -7.12 -27.71
CA THR A 342 0.36 -8.53 -27.39
C THR A 342 -0.44 -9.53 -28.25
N GLY A 343 -1.47 -9.07 -28.96
CA GLY A 343 -2.30 -9.88 -29.86
C GLY A 343 -1.96 -9.79 -31.35
N LEU A 344 -1.05 -8.89 -31.75
CA LEU A 344 -0.70 -8.72 -33.16
C LEU A 344 0.06 -9.94 -33.72
N LYS A 345 -0.40 -10.44 -34.88
CA LYS A 345 0.17 -11.61 -35.57
C LYS A 345 1.54 -11.39 -36.22
N ALA A 346 2.00 -10.15 -36.37
CA ALA A 346 3.27 -9.83 -37.02
C ALA A 346 4.48 -10.24 -36.15
N ARG A 347 4.77 -11.55 -36.16
CA ARG A 347 6.03 -12.21 -35.84
C ARG A 347 6.69 -11.85 -34.50
N ARG A 348 5.99 -12.12 -33.38
CA ARG A 348 6.55 -12.64 -32.10
C ARG A 348 7.88 -11.99 -31.66
N SER A 349 8.02 -10.68 -31.83
CA SER A 349 9.27 -10.00 -31.55
C SER A 349 9.37 -9.79 -30.05
N ARG A 350 10.17 -10.64 -29.40
CA ARG A 350 10.58 -10.43 -28.00
C ARG A 350 11.11 -9.00 -27.82
N THR A 351 11.78 -8.47 -28.83
CA THR A 351 12.26 -7.08 -28.88
C THR A 351 11.12 -6.07 -28.78
N LEU A 352 10.04 -6.20 -29.56
CA LEU A 352 8.89 -5.28 -29.47
C LEU A 352 8.27 -5.27 -28.07
N LEU A 353 8.03 -6.45 -27.49
CA LEU A 353 7.46 -6.56 -26.15
C LEU A 353 8.40 -6.03 -25.07
N ASN A 354 9.71 -6.25 -25.21
CA ASN A 354 10.72 -5.68 -24.33
C ASN A 354 10.79 -4.16 -24.46
N CYS A 355 10.75 -3.61 -25.69
CA CYS A 355 10.69 -2.17 -25.95
C CYS A 355 9.44 -1.56 -25.34
N PHE A 356 8.28 -2.22 -25.46
CA PHE A 356 7.04 -1.79 -24.81
C PHE A 356 7.19 -1.75 -23.29
N ALA A 357 7.63 -2.84 -22.66
CA ALA A 357 7.83 -2.90 -21.22
C ALA A 357 8.84 -1.86 -20.73
N PHE A 358 9.95 -1.69 -21.45
CA PHE A 358 10.94 -0.66 -21.16
C PHE A 358 10.34 0.74 -21.28
N SER A 359 9.53 1.00 -22.31
CA SER A 359 8.87 2.30 -22.51
C SER A 359 7.90 2.63 -21.38
N VAL A 360 7.13 1.64 -20.89
CA VAL A 360 6.23 1.81 -19.74
C VAL A 360 7.01 2.14 -18.47
N ILE A 361 8.11 1.42 -18.21
CA ILE A 361 8.97 1.67 -17.05
C ILE A 361 9.67 3.03 -17.16
N ALA A 362 10.22 3.35 -18.33
CA ALA A 362 10.85 4.63 -18.60
C ALA A 362 9.85 5.78 -18.43
N PHE A 363 8.62 5.63 -18.91
CA PHE A 363 7.55 6.59 -18.68
C PHE A 363 7.32 6.85 -17.19
N ALA A 364 7.23 5.79 -16.37
CA ALA A 364 7.06 5.94 -14.92
C ALA A 364 8.22 6.68 -14.22
N VAL A 365 9.45 6.55 -14.74
CA VAL A 365 10.62 7.29 -14.25
C VAL A 365 10.63 8.73 -14.75
N LEU A 366 10.23 8.98 -15.99
CA LEU A 366 10.31 10.29 -16.64
C LEU A 366 9.21 11.26 -16.17
N VAL A 367 7.99 10.78 -15.93
CA VAL A 367 6.86 11.63 -15.51
C VAL A 367 7.19 12.53 -14.31
N PRO A 368 7.75 12.04 -13.19
CA PRO A 368 8.07 12.94 -12.07
C PRO A 368 9.18 13.94 -12.41
N ILE A 369 10.11 13.60 -13.30
CA ILE A 369 11.20 14.49 -13.75
C ILE A 369 10.65 15.66 -14.59
N LEU A 370 9.50 15.48 -15.25
CA LEU A 370 8.83 16.56 -15.99
C LEU A 370 8.54 17.78 -15.10
N SER A 371 8.37 17.59 -13.79
CA SER A 371 8.15 18.69 -12.83
C SER A 371 9.35 19.62 -12.64
N LEU A 372 10.55 19.23 -13.10
CA LEU A 372 11.76 20.06 -13.04
C LEU A 372 11.86 21.05 -14.20
N PHE A 373 11.01 20.90 -15.22
CA PHE A 373 10.95 21.82 -16.35
C PHE A 373 9.82 22.82 -16.13
N ASP A 374 10.00 24.06 -16.59
CA ASP A 374 8.95 25.10 -16.60
C ASP A 374 7.89 24.77 -17.67
N LEU A 375 7.04 23.79 -17.35
CA LEU A 375 5.92 23.39 -18.18
C LEU A 375 4.71 24.29 -17.88
N PRO A 376 3.88 24.57 -18.90
CA PRO A 376 2.63 25.27 -18.69
C PRO A 376 1.75 24.61 -17.60
N GLY A 377 1.09 25.42 -16.77
CA GLY A 377 0.31 24.95 -15.61
C GLY A 377 -0.82 23.97 -15.94
N ASN A 378 -1.25 23.86 -17.19
CA ASN A 378 -2.24 22.88 -17.64
C ASN A 378 -1.68 21.46 -17.84
N VAL A 379 -0.36 21.26 -17.82
CA VAL A 379 0.27 19.94 -18.05
C VAL A 379 0.30 19.10 -16.76
N LEU A 380 0.88 19.64 -15.69
CA LEU A 380 0.97 18.98 -14.37
C LEU A 380 0.15 19.68 -13.28
N GLY A 381 -0.13 20.98 -13.43
CA GLY A 381 -0.83 21.78 -12.43
C GLY A 381 -0.23 21.64 -11.04
N LEU A 382 -1.09 21.48 -10.02
CA LEU A 382 -0.70 21.28 -8.62
C LEU A 382 0.21 20.06 -8.40
N ARG A 383 0.18 19.06 -9.30
CA ARG A 383 1.06 17.88 -9.17
C ARG A 383 2.53 18.22 -9.40
N ALA A 384 2.84 19.29 -10.13
CA ALA A 384 4.23 19.70 -10.31
C ALA A 384 4.89 20.04 -8.96
N GLU A 385 4.19 20.76 -8.10
CA GLU A 385 4.69 21.13 -6.77
C GLU A 385 4.82 19.91 -5.84
N LEU A 386 3.88 18.98 -5.91
CA LEU A 386 3.96 17.72 -5.16
C LEU A 386 5.11 16.85 -5.63
N PHE A 387 5.38 16.82 -6.94
CA PHE A 387 6.50 16.06 -7.50
C PHE A 387 7.84 16.69 -7.12
N LYS A 388 7.98 18.01 -7.23
CA LYS A 388 9.17 18.75 -6.77
C LYS A 388 9.43 18.51 -5.28
N SER A 389 8.39 18.53 -4.46
CA SER A 389 8.47 18.27 -3.02
C SER A 389 8.95 16.84 -2.74
N GLY A 390 8.40 15.85 -3.44
CA GLY A 390 8.85 14.46 -3.37
C GLY A 390 10.32 14.28 -3.78
N LEU A 391 10.74 14.91 -4.89
CA LEU A 391 12.13 14.88 -5.35
C LEU A 391 13.08 15.55 -4.34
N ARG A 392 12.67 16.67 -3.73
CA ARG A 392 13.45 17.35 -2.68
C ARG A 392 13.61 16.48 -1.44
N MET A 393 12.56 15.76 -1.03
CA MET A 393 12.66 14.82 0.10
C MET A 393 13.58 13.64 -0.21
N ILE A 394 13.53 13.10 -1.43
CA ILE A 394 14.49 12.07 -1.87
C ILE A 394 15.92 12.62 -1.82
N TYR A 395 16.14 13.86 -2.24
CA TYR A 395 17.46 14.48 -2.15
C TYR A 395 17.97 14.59 -0.70
N ILE A 396 17.08 14.89 0.26
CA ILE A 396 17.42 15.00 1.68
C ILE A 396 17.67 13.62 2.32
N LEU A 397 16.89 12.60 1.94
CA LEU A 397 16.95 11.23 2.48
C LEU A 397 17.20 10.19 1.36
N PRO A 398 18.37 10.21 0.70
CA PRO A 398 18.55 9.59 -0.61
C PRO A 398 18.64 8.06 -0.58
N ILE A 399 19.20 7.45 0.47
CA ILE A 399 19.52 6.02 0.44
C ILE A 399 18.28 5.18 0.80
N PHE A 400 17.75 5.37 2.01
CA PHE A 400 16.65 4.57 2.55
C PHE A 400 15.36 5.36 2.78
N GLY A 401 15.31 6.65 2.42
CA GLY A 401 14.13 7.48 2.61
C GLY A 401 13.82 7.75 4.09
N GLY A 402 12.60 8.19 4.34
CA GLY A 402 12.13 8.64 5.66
C GLY A 402 11.02 7.81 6.30
N GLY A 403 10.75 6.59 5.81
CA GLY A 403 9.68 5.72 6.30
C GLY A 403 8.62 5.41 5.23
N ALA A 404 8.08 4.19 5.18
CA ALA A 404 7.04 3.83 4.21
C ALA A 404 5.86 4.82 4.21
N GLU A 405 5.46 5.37 3.05
CA GLU A 405 4.36 6.36 2.96
C GLU A 405 4.53 7.60 3.87
N SER A 406 5.77 8.00 4.16
CA SER A 406 6.07 9.12 5.08
C SER A 406 5.95 10.52 4.46
N PHE A 407 5.58 10.65 3.18
CA PHE A 407 5.51 11.97 2.53
C PHE A 407 4.62 12.94 3.30
N GLY A 408 3.43 12.51 3.73
CA GLY A 408 2.49 13.36 4.45
C GLY A 408 3.06 13.92 5.76
N PHE A 409 3.90 13.16 6.44
CA PHE A 409 4.62 13.60 7.65
C PHE A 409 5.76 14.55 7.31
N TRP A 410 6.65 14.18 6.37
CA TRP A 410 7.80 15.02 6.01
C TRP A 410 7.37 16.34 5.37
N ASN A 411 6.28 16.34 4.62
CA ASN A 411 5.71 17.55 4.05
C ASN A 411 5.22 18.49 5.14
N ASP A 412 4.47 17.94 6.11
CA ASP A 412 3.98 18.71 7.26
C ASP A 412 5.14 19.27 8.10
N LEU A 413 6.15 18.44 8.39
CA LEU A 413 7.33 18.85 9.15
C LEU A 413 8.11 19.97 8.46
N LEU A 414 8.36 19.85 7.16
CA LEU A 414 9.12 20.84 6.40
C LEU A 414 8.33 22.15 6.19
N LEU A 415 7.04 22.07 5.89
CA LEU A 415 6.19 23.25 5.71
C LEU A 415 5.99 24.01 7.03
N ARG A 416 5.78 23.29 8.15
CA ARG A 416 5.61 23.93 9.46
C ARG A 416 6.88 24.58 9.98
N ALA A 417 8.05 24.00 9.68
CA ALA A 417 9.33 24.66 9.96
C ALA A 417 9.50 26.00 9.22
N GLN A 418 8.63 26.29 8.24
CA GLN A 418 8.58 27.53 7.47
C GLN A 418 7.32 28.37 7.77
N GLY A 419 6.51 27.99 8.77
CA GLY A 419 5.28 28.71 9.14
C GLY A 419 4.04 28.36 8.31
N PHE A 420 4.09 27.32 7.46
CA PHE A 420 2.99 26.94 6.57
C PHE A 420 2.26 25.67 7.00
N GLN A 421 0.97 25.56 6.66
CA GLN A 421 0.18 24.34 6.85
C GLN A 421 0.26 23.41 5.62
N ARG A 422 0.18 22.10 5.88
CA ARG A 422 0.11 21.07 4.84
C ARG A 422 -1.19 21.15 4.04
N THR A 423 -1.08 21.33 2.72
CA THR A 423 -2.21 21.25 1.79
C THR A 423 -2.49 19.83 1.30
N TYR A 424 -1.45 18.99 1.18
CA TYR A 424 -1.57 17.62 0.62
C TYR A 424 -0.74 16.60 1.39
N SER A 425 -1.25 15.37 1.43
CA SER A 425 -0.66 14.27 2.20
C SER A 425 0.06 13.20 1.39
N SER A 426 0.07 13.34 0.06
CA SER A 426 0.70 12.42 -0.87
C SER A 426 1.40 13.16 -2.02
N THR A 427 2.41 12.50 -2.60
CA THR A 427 3.05 12.94 -3.85
C THR A 427 2.16 12.77 -5.09
N HIS A 428 1.06 12.00 -5.01
CA HIS A 428 0.27 11.61 -6.19
C HIS A 428 1.10 10.92 -7.28
N ASN A 429 2.18 10.24 -6.90
CA ASN A 429 3.02 9.45 -7.80
C ASN A 429 3.63 8.28 -7.02
N SER A 430 3.33 7.04 -7.43
CA SER A 430 3.76 5.85 -6.70
C SER A 430 5.28 5.71 -6.62
N LEU A 431 6.03 6.10 -7.66
CA LEU A 431 7.49 6.00 -7.67
C LEU A 431 8.12 7.02 -6.73
N LEU A 432 7.62 8.27 -6.73
CA LEU A 432 8.07 9.29 -5.80
C LEU A 432 7.69 8.93 -4.36
N GLN A 433 6.48 8.44 -4.12
CA GLN A 433 6.05 7.99 -2.80
C GLN A 433 6.96 6.88 -2.25
N ILE A 434 7.34 5.92 -3.10
CA ILE A 434 8.33 4.88 -2.77
C ILE A 434 9.71 5.51 -2.53
N GLY A 435 10.13 6.47 -3.35
CA GLY A 435 11.41 7.16 -3.17
C GLY A 435 11.48 7.95 -1.86
N VAL A 436 10.45 8.70 -1.52
CA VAL A 436 10.36 9.44 -0.26
C VAL A 436 10.44 8.47 0.92
N GLY A 437 9.75 7.32 0.83
CA GLY A 437 9.71 6.39 1.93
C GLY A 437 10.93 5.48 2.06
N TYR A 438 11.43 4.94 0.96
CA TYR A 438 12.44 3.88 0.90
C TYR A 438 13.73 4.31 0.16
N GLY A 439 13.83 5.57 -0.26
CA GLY A 439 14.99 6.12 -0.96
C GLY A 439 15.20 5.51 -2.35
N ILE A 440 16.41 5.74 -2.89
CA ILE A 440 16.83 5.18 -4.17
C ILE A 440 16.84 3.66 -4.16
N ILE A 441 17.11 3.04 -3.00
CA ILE A 441 17.09 1.57 -2.86
C ILE A 441 15.66 1.04 -3.06
N GLY A 442 14.65 1.71 -2.52
CA GLY A 442 13.25 1.39 -2.78
C GLY A 442 12.85 1.53 -4.25
N ILE A 443 13.29 2.62 -4.89
CA ILE A 443 13.09 2.85 -6.34
C ILE A 443 13.71 1.70 -7.15
N LEU A 444 14.96 1.34 -6.87
CA LEU A 444 15.63 0.24 -7.57
C LEU A 444 14.94 -1.11 -7.32
N ALA A 445 14.48 -1.36 -6.09
CA ALA A 445 13.76 -2.58 -5.75
C ALA A 445 12.44 -2.70 -6.51
N ILE A 446 11.64 -1.62 -6.60
CA ILE A 446 10.36 -1.67 -7.31
C ILE A 446 10.55 -1.74 -8.83
N LEU A 447 11.53 -1.03 -9.39
CA LEU A 447 11.87 -1.13 -10.82
C LEU A 447 12.39 -2.54 -11.16
N GLY A 448 13.22 -3.12 -10.31
CA GLY A 448 13.66 -4.50 -10.43
C GLY A 448 12.48 -5.48 -10.42
N LEU A 449 11.49 -5.26 -9.56
CA LEU A 449 10.29 -6.07 -9.49
C LEU A 449 9.44 -5.95 -10.78
N TYR A 450 9.27 -4.75 -11.33
CA TYR A 450 8.62 -4.56 -12.63
C TYR A 450 9.33 -5.32 -13.74
N LEU A 451 10.67 -5.21 -13.81
CA LEU A 451 11.48 -5.91 -14.80
C LEU A 451 11.32 -7.43 -14.70
N VAL A 452 11.32 -8.00 -13.49
CA VAL A 452 11.10 -9.44 -13.28
C VAL A 452 9.71 -9.86 -13.75
N VAL A 453 8.66 -9.10 -13.38
CA VAL A 453 7.28 -9.38 -13.81
C VAL A 453 7.15 -9.35 -15.33
N PHE A 454 7.59 -8.28 -15.98
CA PHE A 454 7.51 -8.16 -17.43
C PHE A 454 8.35 -9.22 -18.14
N LYS A 455 9.58 -9.46 -17.68
CA LYS A 455 10.46 -10.49 -18.26
C LYS A 455 9.78 -11.86 -18.25
N ASN A 456 9.22 -12.27 -17.10
CA ASN A 456 8.57 -13.57 -16.96
C ASN A 456 7.32 -13.67 -17.84
N LEU A 457 6.46 -12.64 -17.85
CA LEU A 457 5.25 -12.62 -18.68
C LEU A 457 5.58 -12.65 -20.17
N ILE A 458 6.56 -11.85 -20.62
CA ILE A 458 7.00 -11.81 -22.02
C ILE A 458 7.59 -13.16 -22.43
N GLU A 459 8.44 -13.76 -21.59
CA GLU A 459 9.03 -15.07 -21.85
C GLU A 459 7.95 -16.16 -21.98
N PHE A 460 6.92 -16.13 -21.14
CA PHE A 460 5.79 -17.04 -21.23
C PHE A 460 4.92 -16.82 -22.47
N ILE A 461 4.54 -15.58 -22.77
CA ILE A 461 3.78 -15.22 -23.97
C ILE A 461 4.54 -15.69 -25.22
N VAL A 462 5.83 -15.34 -25.29
CA VAL A 462 6.69 -15.71 -26.40
C VAL A 462 6.88 -17.22 -26.46
N ARG A 463 6.92 -17.99 -25.36
CA ARG A 463 7.06 -19.46 -25.46
C ARG A 463 5.76 -20.17 -25.87
N ARG A 464 4.62 -19.72 -25.34
CA ARG A 464 3.31 -20.39 -25.52
C ARG A 464 2.48 -19.89 -26.70
N PHE A 465 3.00 -18.95 -27.46
CA PHE A 465 2.38 -18.53 -28.72
C PHE A 465 2.26 -19.73 -29.66
N THR A 466 1.03 -20.20 -29.88
CA THR A 466 0.69 -21.39 -30.68
C THR A 466 -0.40 -21.00 -31.67
N ASN A 467 -0.31 -21.49 -32.91
CA ASN A 467 -1.30 -21.26 -33.98
C ASN A 467 -1.69 -19.78 -34.23
N GLY A 468 -0.77 -18.84 -33.97
CA GLY A 468 -1.00 -17.42 -34.23
C GLY A 468 -1.68 -16.64 -33.11
N ASP A 469 -1.95 -17.25 -31.94
CA ASP A 469 -2.56 -16.58 -30.79
C ASP A 469 -1.65 -16.62 -29.54
N ALA A 470 -1.42 -15.47 -28.93
CA ALA A 470 -0.80 -15.35 -27.61
C ALA A 470 -1.78 -15.82 -26.52
N PRO A 471 -1.30 -16.47 -25.44
CA PRO A 471 -2.18 -17.00 -24.40
C PRO A 471 -2.90 -15.85 -23.68
N LEU A 472 -4.22 -15.93 -23.64
CA LEU A 472 -5.09 -14.85 -23.16
C LEU A 472 -4.81 -14.37 -21.73
N PRO A 473 -4.62 -15.26 -20.73
CA PRO A 473 -4.41 -14.82 -19.35
C PRO A 473 -3.19 -13.90 -19.22
N GLU A 474 -2.05 -14.30 -19.79
CA GLU A 474 -0.79 -13.59 -19.72
C GLU A 474 -0.86 -12.22 -20.42
N ARG A 475 -1.65 -12.11 -21.51
CA ARG A 475 -1.92 -10.82 -22.16
C ARG A 475 -2.69 -9.88 -21.26
N ILE A 476 -3.73 -10.37 -20.57
CA ILE A 476 -4.53 -9.58 -19.62
C ILE A 476 -3.66 -9.15 -18.45
N ILE A 477 -2.82 -10.04 -17.92
CA ILE A 477 -1.91 -9.71 -16.82
C ILE A 477 -0.90 -8.65 -17.25
N LEU A 478 -0.22 -8.82 -18.40
CA LEU A 478 0.76 -7.85 -18.90
C LEU A 478 0.12 -6.48 -19.14
N ALA A 479 -1.05 -6.46 -19.79
CA ALA A 479 -1.82 -5.23 -20.02
C ALA A 479 -2.25 -4.57 -18.70
N GLY A 480 -2.71 -5.37 -17.73
CA GLY A 480 -3.08 -4.91 -16.39
C GLY A 480 -1.91 -4.29 -15.64
N MET A 481 -0.73 -4.93 -15.68
CA MET A 481 0.49 -4.39 -15.07
C MET A 481 0.90 -3.05 -15.69
N ALA A 482 0.85 -2.94 -17.02
CA ALA A 482 1.14 -1.67 -17.70
C ALA A 482 0.15 -0.56 -17.30
N ALA A 483 -1.14 -0.88 -17.22
CA ALA A 483 -2.19 0.06 -16.82
C ALA A 483 -2.00 0.57 -15.39
N ILE A 484 -1.67 -0.32 -14.44
CA ILE A 484 -1.39 0.05 -13.05
C ILE A 484 -0.15 0.95 -12.96
N ILE A 485 0.94 0.61 -13.66
CA ILE A 485 2.16 1.43 -13.69
C ILE A 485 1.87 2.83 -14.22
N VAL A 486 1.13 2.95 -15.32
CA VAL A 486 0.71 4.24 -15.88
C VAL A 486 -0.18 5.01 -14.91
N TYR A 487 -1.09 4.34 -14.20
CA TYR A 487 -1.91 5.01 -13.18
C TYR A 487 -1.05 5.53 -12.04
N GLY A 488 -0.05 4.73 -11.64
CA GLY A 488 0.94 5.07 -10.62
C GLY A 488 1.69 6.37 -10.88
N CYS A 489 1.76 6.82 -12.12
CA CYS A 489 2.36 8.10 -12.48
C CYS A 489 1.55 9.32 -11.97
N PHE A 490 0.28 9.10 -11.61
CA PHE A 490 -0.69 10.14 -11.26
C PHE A 490 -1.43 9.90 -9.94
N GLN A 491 -1.16 8.77 -9.27
CA GLN A 491 -1.67 8.43 -7.95
C GLN A 491 -0.76 7.39 -7.27
N GLU A 492 -0.62 7.49 -5.96
CA GLU A 492 0.01 6.48 -5.12
C GLU A 492 -0.86 5.21 -4.93
N TRP A 493 -0.23 4.05 -4.69
CA TRP A 493 -0.95 2.77 -4.54
C TRP A 493 -1.20 2.35 -3.10
N TRP A 494 -0.34 2.77 -2.17
CA TRP A 494 -0.36 2.29 -0.79
C TRP A 494 -1.29 3.07 0.12
N TYR A 495 -1.89 4.15 -0.37
CA TYR A 495 -2.87 4.96 0.36
C TYR A 495 -4.13 4.14 0.68
N ILE A 496 -4.55 3.26 -0.24
CA ILE A 496 -5.76 2.43 -0.14
C ILE A 496 -5.36 0.97 0.13
N ARG A 497 -5.73 0.43 1.29
CA ARG A 497 -5.30 -0.92 1.74
C ARG A 497 -5.74 -2.05 0.82
N VAL A 498 -6.93 -1.96 0.24
CA VAL A 498 -7.41 -3.00 -0.68
C VAL A 498 -6.68 -2.94 -2.04
N VAL A 499 -6.29 -1.75 -2.50
CA VAL A 499 -5.46 -1.58 -3.70
C VAL A 499 -4.06 -2.15 -3.46
N GLN A 500 -3.50 -1.92 -2.28
CA GLN A 500 -2.25 -2.51 -1.83
C GLN A 500 -2.29 -4.05 -1.84
N LEU A 501 -3.39 -4.65 -1.36
CA LEU A 501 -3.58 -6.10 -1.41
C LEU A 501 -3.68 -6.60 -2.86
N ASN A 502 -4.45 -5.92 -3.72
CA ASN A 502 -4.57 -6.24 -5.15
C ASN A 502 -3.21 -6.17 -5.86
N TRP A 503 -2.39 -5.18 -5.53
CA TRP A 503 -1.03 -5.05 -6.04
C TRP A 503 -0.18 -6.27 -5.71
N TRP A 504 -0.15 -6.69 -4.45
CA TRP A 504 0.61 -7.88 -4.05
C TRP A 504 0.06 -9.16 -4.68
N LEU A 505 -1.26 -9.31 -4.76
CA LEU A 505 -1.91 -10.41 -5.47
C LEU A 505 -1.49 -10.48 -6.94
N ALA A 506 -1.41 -9.32 -7.62
CA ALA A 506 -1.01 -9.22 -9.01
C ALA A 506 0.47 -9.53 -9.23
N VAL A 507 1.36 -8.89 -8.46
CA VAL A 507 2.81 -9.05 -8.61
C VAL A 507 3.26 -10.44 -8.22
N LEU A 508 2.91 -10.91 -7.01
CA LEU A 508 3.34 -12.22 -6.54
C LEU A 508 2.67 -13.34 -7.34
N GLY A 509 1.41 -13.17 -7.76
CA GLY A 509 0.75 -14.10 -8.66
C GLY A 509 1.48 -14.22 -10.00
N SER A 510 1.88 -13.09 -10.58
CA SER A 510 2.65 -13.06 -11.83
C SER A 510 4.04 -13.68 -11.68
N VAL A 511 4.70 -13.50 -10.54
CA VAL A 511 6.04 -14.07 -10.32
C VAL A 511 5.97 -15.56 -10.00
N ILE A 512 5.12 -15.98 -9.07
CA ILE A 512 5.11 -17.36 -8.58
C ILE A 512 4.53 -18.31 -9.64
N LEU A 513 3.39 -17.95 -10.26
CA LEU A 513 2.76 -18.80 -11.27
C LEU A 513 3.62 -18.94 -12.54
N TYR A 514 4.46 -17.94 -12.86
CA TYR A 514 5.19 -17.84 -14.12
C TYR A 514 6.72 -17.78 -13.99
N ASN A 515 7.32 -18.14 -12.85
CA ASN A 515 8.78 -18.35 -12.77
C ASN A 515 9.17 -19.84 -12.88
N ARG A 516 8.21 -20.73 -13.15
CA ARG A 516 8.40 -22.19 -13.24
C ARG A 516 8.69 -22.73 -14.64
N THR A 517 9.30 -21.94 -15.53
CA THR A 517 9.86 -22.52 -16.75
C THR A 517 11.09 -23.37 -16.44
N PRO A 518 11.18 -24.62 -16.94
CA PRO A 518 12.26 -25.56 -16.62
C PRO A 518 13.62 -25.20 -17.27
N SER A 519 13.84 -23.95 -17.68
CA SER A 519 15.09 -23.52 -18.32
C SER A 519 16.23 -23.20 -17.34
N PHE A 520 16.04 -23.41 -16.04
CA PHE A 520 17.08 -23.16 -15.02
C PHE A 520 17.46 -24.40 -14.20
N THR A 521 16.98 -25.60 -14.55
CA THR A 521 17.20 -26.81 -13.75
C THR A 521 18.21 -27.80 -14.32
N ASN A 522 18.78 -27.58 -15.51
CA ASN A 522 19.84 -28.44 -16.04
C ASN A 522 21.27 -27.92 -15.84
N ASP A 523 21.46 -26.66 -15.42
CA ASP A 523 22.77 -26.18 -14.97
C ASP A 523 22.90 -26.30 -13.45
N SER A 524 22.93 -27.54 -12.96
CA SER A 524 23.42 -27.82 -11.60
C SER A 524 24.90 -27.47 -11.44
N ALA A 525 25.64 -27.27 -12.55
CA ALA A 525 27.06 -26.91 -12.58
C ALA A 525 27.34 -25.39 -12.53
N ASN A 526 26.36 -24.54 -12.82
CA ASN A 526 26.50 -23.07 -12.83
C ASN A 526 25.54 -22.40 -11.84
N ARG A 527 25.34 -23.02 -10.67
CA ARG A 527 24.71 -22.32 -9.56
C ARG A 527 25.65 -21.18 -9.17
N PRO A 528 25.25 -19.89 -9.24
CA PRO A 528 26.03 -18.85 -8.61
C PRO A 528 26.16 -19.25 -7.14
N HIS A 529 27.38 -19.53 -6.68
CA HIS A 529 27.68 -19.66 -5.27
C HIS A 529 27.16 -18.38 -4.62
N LEU A 530 25.97 -18.50 -4.03
CA LEU A 530 25.18 -17.38 -3.56
C LEU A 530 25.90 -16.90 -2.31
N LEU A 531 26.82 -15.96 -2.56
CA LEU A 531 27.65 -15.22 -1.63
C LEU A 531 28.64 -16.11 -0.87
N SER A 532 29.92 -16.06 -1.27
CA SER A 532 30.99 -16.49 -0.37
C SER A 532 30.87 -15.74 0.96
N PRO A 533 31.32 -16.31 2.10
CA PRO A 533 31.24 -15.65 3.40
C PRO A 533 31.77 -14.21 3.38
N GLY A 534 32.85 -13.95 2.63
CA GLY A 534 33.39 -12.60 2.42
C GLY A 534 32.44 -11.64 1.71
N ARG A 535 31.62 -12.11 0.75
CA ARG A 535 30.58 -11.28 0.11
C ARG A 535 29.40 -11.00 1.05
N ILE A 536 29.03 -11.96 1.91
CA ILE A 536 27.99 -11.74 2.93
C ILE A 536 28.46 -10.68 3.93
N VAL A 537 29.70 -10.80 4.40
CA VAL A 537 30.31 -9.82 5.31
C VAL A 537 30.43 -8.45 4.65
N ALA A 538 30.88 -8.38 3.39
CA ALA A 538 30.96 -7.12 2.66
C ALA A 538 29.58 -6.46 2.44
N ILE A 539 28.55 -7.23 2.12
CA ILE A 539 27.17 -6.72 2.01
C ILE A 539 26.67 -6.25 3.37
N ALA A 540 26.90 -7.03 4.44
CA ALA A 540 26.50 -6.65 5.80
C ALA A 540 27.18 -5.36 6.25
N ILE A 541 28.50 -5.23 6.05
CA ILE A 541 29.25 -4.00 6.33
C ILE A 541 28.70 -2.84 5.49
N SER A 542 28.45 -3.04 4.19
CA SER A 542 27.89 -1.99 3.33
C SER A 542 26.51 -1.53 3.80
N VAL A 543 25.63 -2.46 4.18
CA VAL A 543 24.30 -2.14 4.73
C VAL A 543 24.41 -1.41 6.06
N ILE A 544 25.32 -1.84 6.96
CA ILE A 544 25.57 -1.18 8.25
C ILE A 544 26.11 0.24 8.03
N CYS A 545 27.10 0.42 7.16
CA CYS A 545 27.65 1.72 6.83
C CYS A 545 26.59 2.65 6.23
N LEU A 546 25.79 2.17 5.27
CA LEU A 546 24.69 2.94 4.67
C LEU A 546 23.64 3.31 5.73
N ALA A 547 23.28 2.39 6.63
CA ALA A 547 22.34 2.65 7.70
C ALA A 547 22.90 3.69 8.70
N ALA A 548 24.19 3.60 9.03
CA ALA A 548 24.88 4.57 9.87
C ALA A 548 24.96 5.96 9.22
N THR A 549 25.22 6.04 7.90
CA THR A 549 25.20 7.30 7.14
C THR A 549 23.80 7.91 7.13
N GLN A 550 22.76 7.11 6.87
CA GLN A 550 21.37 7.58 6.93
C GLN A 550 21.01 8.07 8.33
N PHE A 551 21.43 7.34 9.36
CA PHE A 551 21.25 7.74 10.75
C PHE A 551 21.94 9.07 11.07
N TRP A 552 23.18 9.26 10.59
CA TRP A 552 23.90 10.54 10.73
C TRP A 552 23.18 11.70 10.05
N ILE A 553 22.70 11.51 8.81
CA ILE A 553 21.90 12.51 8.10
C ILE A 553 20.64 12.85 8.90
N GLY A 554 19.89 11.83 9.35
CA GLY A 554 18.72 12.04 10.20
C GLY A 554 19.06 12.78 11.51
N TYR A 555 20.22 12.49 12.12
CA TYR A 555 20.67 13.16 13.34
C TYR A 555 20.92 14.66 13.10
N THR A 556 21.53 15.03 11.97
CA THR A 556 21.68 16.46 11.62
C THR A 556 20.35 17.17 11.39
N LEU A 557 19.32 16.43 10.96
CA LEU A 557 17.95 16.95 10.81
C LEU A 557 17.19 16.99 12.14
N ARG A 558 17.62 16.26 13.18
CA ARG A 558 17.00 16.26 14.53
C ARG A 558 16.91 17.65 15.14
N HIS A 559 17.88 18.53 14.89
CA HIS A 559 17.83 19.92 15.36
C HIS A 559 16.61 20.67 14.80
N ARG A 560 16.16 20.35 13.58
CA ARG A 560 14.92 20.91 13.00
C ARG A 560 13.65 20.26 13.58
N HIS A 561 13.74 19.02 14.05
CA HIS A 561 12.66 18.30 14.73
C HIS A 561 12.43 18.78 16.17
N GLN A 562 13.49 19.09 16.92
CA GLN A 562 13.35 19.69 18.26
C GLN A 562 12.70 21.07 18.20
N LEU A 563 12.93 21.84 17.13
CA LEU A 563 12.14 23.02 16.81
C LEU A 563 10.65 22.67 16.64
N PHE A 564 10.31 21.59 15.92
CA PHE A 564 8.91 21.15 15.70
C PHE A 564 8.18 20.67 16.97
N GLU A 565 8.84 19.92 17.87
CA GLU A 565 8.22 19.47 19.14
C GLU A 565 7.95 20.61 20.12
N ASN A 566 8.78 21.65 20.10
CA ASN A 566 8.57 22.89 20.87
C ASN A 566 7.45 23.76 20.28
N VAL A 567 7.09 23.48 19.04
CA VAL A 567 6.13 24.27 18.27
C VAL A 567 4.74 23.77 18.69
N GLY A 568 4.45 22.47 18.86
CA GLY A 568 3.22 21.97 19.52
C GLY A 568 2.19 21.34 18.57
N HIS A 569 1.10 20.78 19.10
CA HIS A 569 0.20 19.92 18.33
C HIS A 569 -0.98 20.70 17.76
N LEU A 570 -1.04 20.81 16.44
CA LEU A 570 -2.21 21.35 15.74
C LEU A 570 -3.35 20.33 15.75
N GLU A 571 -4.42 20.58 16.50
CA GLU A 571 -5.68 19.85 16.31
C GLU A 571 -6.22 20.08 14.89
N PRO A 572 -6.89 19.09 14.27
CA PRO A 572 -7.59 19.32 13.02
C PRO A 572 -8.58 20.48 13.20
N ILE A 573 -8.71 21.31 12.16
CA ILE A 573 -9.71 22.37 12.10
C ILE A 573 -11.08 21.74 12.43
N VAL A 574 -11.58 21.99 13.63
CA VAL A 574 -12.97 21.72 13.96
C VAL A 574 -13.74 22.89 13.40
N GLN A 575 -14.55 22.62 12.38
CA GLN A 575 -15.58 23.56 11.96
C GLN A 575 -16.47 23.77 13.18
N ASP A 576 -16.46 24.98 13.74
CA ASP A 576 -17.28 25.28 14.92
C ASP A 576 -18.74 25.05 14.51
N GLU A 577 -19.40 24.03 15.09
CA GLU A 577 -20.77 23.63 14.72
C GLU A 577 -21.78 24.79 14.91
N SER A 578 -21.37 25.84 15.62
CA SER A 578 -22.14 27.05 15.88
C SER A 578 -22.02 28.15 14.81
N ASN A 579 -20.93 28.20 14.02
CA ASN A 579 -20.67 29.28 13.05
C ASN A 579 -20.02 28.72 11.77
N GLN A 580 -20.80 28.66 10.68
CA GLN A 580 -20.42 28.11 9.37
C GLN A 580 -19.28 28.83 8.61
N GLY A 581 -18.44 29.65 9.24
CA GLY A 581 -17.38 30.41 8.57
C GLY A 581 -16.09 30.63 9.34
N ASP A 582 -16.00 30.20 10.60
CA ASP A 582 -14.84 30.44 11.44
C ASP A 582 -13.98 29.17 11.54
N PHE A 583 -12.70 29.29 11.18
CA PHE A 583 -11.73 28.20 11.21
C PHE A 583 -10.78 28.44 12.38
N ARG A 584 -10.57 27.44 13.24
CA ARG A 584 -9.52 27.50 14.26
C ARG A 584 -8.23 26.99 13.64
N TYR A 585 -7.31 27.90 13.35
CA TYR A 585 -5.94 27.56 13.00
C TYR A 585 -5.14 27.51 14.29
N PRO A 586 -4.54 26.38 14.64
CA PRO A 586 -3.49 26.41 15.62
C PRO A 586 -2.19 26.75 14.84
N LEU A 587 -1.37 27.65 15.37
CA LEU A 587 -0.06 28.03 14.86
C LEU A 587 0.86 28.21 16.07
N LEU A 588 2.12 27.89 15.90
CA LEU A 588 2.97 27.46 16.99
C LEU A 588 4.09 28.46 17.27
N ALA A 589 4.56 28.43 18.52
CA ALA A 589 5.47 29.37 19.13
C ALA A 589 6.71 29.73 18.28
N GLY A 590 6.71 30.99 17.83
CA GLY A 590 7.83 31.78 17.33
C GLY A 590 7.36 33.23 17.29
N ASP A 591 8.06 34.14 18.00
CA ASP A 591 7.80 35.57 18.27
C ASP A 591 6.35 36.06 18.50
N GLY A 592 5.40 35.13 18.63
CA GLY A 592 4.04 35.40 19.07
C GLY A 592 3.25 36.24 18.09
N SER A 593 3.47 36.12 16.76
CA SER A 593 2.66 36.84 15.77
C SER A 593 2.36 36.08 14.47
N TYR A 594 1.31 36.50 13.77
CA TYR A 594 0.96 36.05 12.42
C TYR A 594 0.34 37.19 11.60
N LEU A 595 0.51 37.14 10.28
CA LEU A 595 -0.05 38.15 9.38
C LEU A 595 -1.46 37.75 8.93
N ILE A 596 -2.45 38.60 9.21
CA ILE A 596 -3.81 38.49 8.71
C ILE A 596 -4.10 39.62 7.71
N ARG A 597 -5.02 39.33 6.78
CA ARG A 597 -5.62 40.35 5.92
C ARG A 597 -6.86 40.91 6.61
N ASP A 598 -6.77 42.14 7.10
CA ASP A 598 -7.92 42.90 7.60
C ASP A 598 -8.29 43.98 6.57
N GLY A 599 -9.33 43.70 5.79
CA GLY A 599 -9.71 44.52 4.64
C GLY A 599 -8.60 44.56 3.57
N SER A 600 -8.03 45.75 3.35
CA SER A 600 -6.91 45.96 2.40
C SER A 600 -5.54 45.99 3.06
N ALA A 601 -5.46 45.88 4.38
CA ALA A 601 -4.20 45.94 5.14
C ALA A 601 -3.74 44.53 5.53
N ILE A 602 -2.42 44.34 5.56
CA ILE A 602 -1.79 43.18 6.20
C ILE A 602 -1.43 43.62 7.62
N VAL A 603 -2.01 42.95 8.61
CA VAL A 603 -1.84 43.27 10.04
C VAL A 603 -1.18 42.10 10.73
N GLU A 604 -0.19 42.40 11.56
CA GLU A 604 0.46 41.43 12.43
C GLU A 604 -0.34 41.30 13.74
N GLU A 605 -0.97 40.17 13.96
CA GLU A 605 -1.67 39.87 15.21
C GLU A 605 -0.76 39.11 16.16
N HIS A 606 -0.78 39.49 17.44
CA HIS A 606 -0.01 38.84 18.49
C HIS A 606 -0.88 37.96 19.40
N PHE A 607 -0.32 36.87 19.94
CA PHE A 607 -1.06 35.93 20.80
C PHE A 607 -0.59 35.97 22.26
N GLU A 608 -1.52 35.69 23.19
CA GLU A 608 -1.20 35.46 24.60
C GLU A 608 -0.85 34.00 24.87
N CYS A 609 0.34 33.78 25.42
CA CYS A 609 0.82 32.47 25.80
C CYS A 609 0.69 32.29 27.32
N GLU A 610 -0.14 31.34 27.74
CA GLU A 610 -0.27 30.99 29.16
C GLU A 610 0.80 29.95 29.53
N PRO A 611 1.39 30.03 30.73
CA PRO A 611 2.22 28.95 31.25
C PRO A 611 1.38 27.65 31.35
N PRO A 612 1.98 26.47 31.15
CA PRO A 612 1.24 25.21 31.14
C PRO A 612 0.45 25.01 32.43
N GLY A 613 -0.84 24.71 32.29
CA GLY A 613 -1.67 24.24 33.40
C GLY A 613 -1.21 22.88 33.92
N GLU A 614 -1.55 22.56 35.17
CA GLU A 614 -1.22 21.26 35.77
C GLU A 614 -1.79 20.10 34.93
N SER A 615 -0.93 19.15 34.58
CA SER A 615 -1.29 17.96 33.82
C SER A 615 -2.21 17.05 34.63
N LEU A 616 -3.36 16.70 34.08
CA LEU A 616 -4.35 15.84 34.74
C LEU A 616 -3.90 14.37 34.91
N THR A 617 -2.82 13.94 34.23
CA THR A 617 -2.42 12.51 34.21
C THR A 617 -0.89 12.27 34.19
N GLY A 618 -0.05 13.26 34.48
CA GLY A 618 1.42 13.09 34.47
C GLY A 618 2.19 14.27 35.06
N PRO A 619 3.54 14.26 35.04
CA PRO A 619 4.32 15.44 35.37
C PRO A 619 3.92 16.63 34.48
N PRO A 620 4.00 17.88 34.99
CA PRO A 620 3.59 19.06 34.24
C PRO A 620 4.34 19.10 32.91
N ASP A 621 3.56 19.29 31.84
CA ASP A 621 4.08 19.45 30.49
C ASP A 621 4.93 20.72 30.45
N PRO A 622 6.24 20.67 30.13
CA PRO A 622 7.09 21.87 30.12
C PRO A 622 6.77 22.84 28.96
N ARG A 623 5.79 22.51 28.10
CA ARG A 623 5.43 23.27 26.90
C ARG A 623 4.47 24.44 27.24
N ILE A 624 4.80 25.65 26.79
CA ILE A 624 3.91 26.82 26.86
C ILE A 624 2.76 26.64 25.85
N VAL A 625 1.52 26.74 26.30
CA VAL A 625 0.34 26.57 25.44
C VAL A 625 -0.26 27.95 25.16
N CYS A 626 -0.13 28.44 23.93
CA CYS A 626 -0.77 29.68 23.51
C CYS A 626 -2.24 29.42 23.14
N ARG A 627 -3.17 30.22 23.68
CA ARG A 627 -4.61 30.12 23.37
C ARG A 627 -4.95 31.05 22.20
N TYR A 628 -5.83 30.60 21.30
CA TYR A 628 -6.15 31.31 20.05
C TYR A 628 -7.47 32.07 20.11
N ALA A 629 -7.54 33.22 19.43
CA ALA A 629 -8.79 33.84 18.99
C ALA A 629 -9.25 33.20 17.67
N PRO A 630 -10.57 32.98 17.45
CA PRO A 630 -11.08 32.47 16.18
C PRO A 630 -10.89 33.48 15.05
N VAL A 631 -10.45 33.02 13.88
CA VAL A 631 -10.21 33.86 12.68
C VAL A 631 -11.06 33.34 11.51
N ARG A 632 -11.64 34.25 10.73
CA ARG A 632 -12.34 33.90 9.50
C ARG A 632 -11.34 33.45 8.43
N SER A 633 -11.66 32.37 7.72
CA SER A 633 -10.79 31.85 6.64
C SER A 633 -10.48 32.88 5.56
N SER A 634 -11.40 33.82 5.29
CA SER A 634 -11.20 34.91 4.33
C SER A 634 -10.06 35.86 4.68
N ASN A 635 -9.68 35.92 5.96
CA ASN A 635 -8.67 36.85 6.48
C ASN A 635 -7.31 36.17 6.62
N VAL A 636 -7.22 34.86 6.39
CA VAL A 636 -5.96 34.12 6.40
C VAL A 636 -5.29 34.27 5.04
N LEU A 637 -4.06 34.78 5.05
CA LEU A 637 -3.25 34.87 3.85
C LEU A 637 -2.77 33.46 3.44
N GLU A 638 -3.55 32.76 2.62
CA GLU A 638 -3.15 31.46 2.04
C GLU A 638 -2.19 31.60 0.83
N ASN A 639 -1.63 32.79 0.57
CA ASN A 639 -0.97 33.09 -0.69
C ASN A 639 0.51 32.66 -0.74
N PHE A 640 0.80 31.64 -1.56
CA PHE A 640 2.12 31.29 -2.10
C PHE A 640 2.50 32.07 -3.38
N ASN A 641 1.75 33.11 -3.75
CA ASN A 641 1.87 33.78 -5.05
C ASN A 641 2.08 35.31 -4.97
N GLU A 642 2.73 35.82 -3.92
CA GLU A 642 3.34 37.16 -3.95
C GLU A 642 4.79 37.10 -3.49
#